data_AF-A0A9P1CGI5-F1
#
_entry.id   AF-A0A9P1CGI5-F1
#
_cell.length_a   1.000
_cell.length_b   1.000
_cell.length_c   1.000
_cell.angle_alpha   90.00
_cell.angle_beta   90.00
_cell.angle_gamma   90.00
#
_symmetry.space_group_name_H-M   'P 1'
#
loop_
_entity.id
_entity.type
_entity.pdbx_description
1 polymer ?
#
loop_
_entity_poly.entity_id
_entity_poly.type
_entity_poly.pdbx_seq_one_letter_code
_entity_poly.pdbx_strand_id
1 'polypeptide(L)'
;LQGFCVYNACGGGTGSGLGCLMLERLSVDYGKKSKISFTVWCCPQVATAVVEPYNTVLCVHSLLEHTDVTIMYDNEALYDICRRNLDIERPTYTNLNRLIAQIISSLTASLRFDGALNVDITEFQTNLVPYPRIHFMLTSYAPVISAEKAYHEQLSVAEITMSVFEPASMMVKCDPRHGKYMACCMMYRGDVVPKDVNAAVATIKTKRTIQFVDWCPTGFKCGINYQPPTVVPGGDLAKVMRACCMISNSTAIAEVFSRIDHKFDLMYSKRAFVHHYVGEGMEEGEFSEAREDLAALEKDYEEVGIETAEAAWVPEAGEFSPDILCWELFCLGHGIQPDGQMPSDKTIGRQQLVLVSLMTFILRRSWTEEPTVVDEVRTGTYRQLFHPEQLISGKEDAANNFARGHYTIGKEIVDLVLDRIRKLADNCTGLQGFCVYNACGGGTGSGLGCLMLERLSVDYGKKSKISFTVWCCPQVATAVVEPYNTVLCVHSLLEHTDVTIMYDNEALYDICRRNLDIERPTYTNLNRLIAQIISSLTASLRFDGALNVDITEFQTNLVPYPRIHFMLTSYAPVISAEKAYHEQLSVAEITMSVFEPASMMVKCAPRHGKYMACCMMYRGDVVPKDVNAAVATIKTKRTIQFVDWCPTGFKCGINYQPPTVVPGGDLAKVMRACCMISNSTAIAEVFSRIDHKFDLMYSKRAFVHHYVGEGMEEGEFSEAREDLAALEKDYEEVGIETAEEMSSESHPRETKTDIRPTSRCDAQPNSVHSARGAAKMNADPEGHKISQEAAPVPEAGEFSPDILCWELFCLEHGIQPDGQMPSDKTIGGGDDAFNTFFSETGAGKHVPRCVMVDLEPTVVDEVRTGTYRQLFHPEQLISGKEDAANNFARGHYTIGKEIVDLVLDRIRKLADNCT
;
A
#
# COMPACT_ATOMS: atom_id res chain seq x y z
N LEU A 1 -22.81 2.40 -2.98
CA LEU A 1 -22.47 1.52 -1.80
C LEU A 1 -21.08 0.87 -1.95
N GLN A 2 -20.14 1.20 -1.05
CA GLN A 2 -18.78 0.63 -1.01
C GLN A 2 -18.70 -0.68 -0.21
N GLY A 3 -19.26 -0.73 1.00
CA GLY A 3 -19.22 -1.92 1.85
C GLY A 3 -20.13 -1.79 3.08
N PHE A 4 -20.05 -2.76 4.00
CA PHE A 4 -20.78 -2.80 5.26
C PHE A 4 -19.81 -2.75 6.44
N CYS A 5 -20.11 -1.90 7.42
CA CYS A 5 -19.48 -1.94 8.74
C CYS A 5 -20.45 -2.68 9.69
N VAL A 6 -20.00 -3.78 10.28
CA VAL A 6 -20.78 -4.62 11.18
C VAL A 6 -20.20 -4.49 12.58
N TYR A 7 -21.04 -4.20 13.57
CA TYR A 7 -20.64 -4.09 14.97
C TYR A 7 -21.25 -5.27 15.73
N ASN A 8 -20.43 -6.12 16.33
CA ASN A 8 -20.91 -7.31 17.03
C ASN A 8 -20.04 -7.67 18.25
N ALA A 9 -20.58 -8.52 19.12
CA ALA A 9 -19.88 -9.04 20.28
C ALA A 9 -19.89 -10.58 20.23
N CYS A 10 -18.71 -11.21 20.31
CA CYS A 10 -18.56 -12.66 20.22
C CYS A 10 -19.14 -13.43 21.42
N GLY A 11 -19.36 -12.76 22.56
CA GLY A 11 -19.75 -13.41 23.81
C GLY A 11 -21.24 -13.55 24.05
N GLY A 12 -22.03 -12.63 23.48
CA GLY A 12 -23.48 -12.57 23.69
C GLY A 12 -24.24 -13.33 22.61
N GLY A 13 -25.41 -13.88 22.96
CA GLY A 13 -26.22 -14.70 22.03
C GLY A 13 -26.75 -13.91 20.83
N THR A 14 -27.11 -12.64 21.01
CA THR A 14 -27.54 -11.75 19.92
C THR A 14 -26.36 -11.39 19.01
N GLY A 15 -25.28 -10.85 19.59
CA GLY A 15 -24.12 -10.38 18.84
C GLY A 15 -23.39 -11.50 18.09
N SER A 16 -23.24 -12.67 18.72
CA SER A 16 -22.60 -13.82 18.08
C SER A 16 -23.59 -14.55 17.17
N GLY A 17 -24.77 -14.93 17.65
CA GLY A 17 -25.71 -15.76 16.89
C GLY A 17 -26.38 -15.03 15.73
N LEU A 18 -27.17 -13.98 16.03
CA LEU A 18 -27.86 -13.19 15.00
C LEU A 18 -26.85 -12.43 14.13
N GLY A 19 -25.76 -11.92 14.72
CA GLY A 19 -24.70 -11.24 13.96
C GLY A 19 -24.06 -12.14 12.90
N CYS A 20 -23.73 -13.39 13.23
CA CYS A 20 -23.20 -14.37 12.29
C CYS A 20 -24.23 -14.74 11.21
N LEU A 21 -25.49 -14.99 11.59
CA LEU A 21 -26.57 -15.24 10.63
C LEU A 21 -26.75 -14.06 9.65
N MET A 22 -26.62 -12.82 10.13
CA MET A 22 -26.68 -11.64 9.27
C MET A 22 -25.50 -11.59 8.29
N LEU A 23 -24.28 -11.89 8.75
CA LEU A 23 -23.08 -11.92 7.90
C LEU A 23 -23.17 -12.99 6.80
N GLU A 24 -23.67 -14.18 7.12
CA GLU A 24 -23.97 -15.25 6.16
C GLU A 24 -24.90 -14.73 5.04
N ARG A 25 -26.02 -14.10 5.43
CA ARG A 25 -27.02 -13.59 4.49
C ARG A 25 -26.50 -12.41 3.67
N LEU A 26 -25.74 -11.51 4.28
CA LEU A 26 -25.10 -10.40 3.57
C LEU A 26 -24.06 -10.89 2.56
N SER A 27 -23.37 -11.99 2.86
CA SER A 27 -22.42 -12.61 1.93
C SER A 27 -23.12 -13.22 0.72
N VAL A 28 -24.32 -13.78 0.90
CA VAL A 28 -25.15 -14.27 -0.21
C VAL A 28 -25.69 -13.12 -1.06
N ASP A 29 -26.28 -12.10 -0.44
CA ASP A 29 -26.95 -11.00 -1.16
C ASP A 29 -25.95 -10.00 -1.77
N TYR A 30 -24.80 -9.77 -1.11
CA TYR A 30 -23.81 -8.75 -1.45
C TYR A 30 -22.38 -9.33 -1.48
N GLY A 31 -22.19 -10.46 -2.16
CA GLY A 31 -20.90 -11.18 -2.18
C GLY A 31 -19.69 -10.35 -2.64
N LYS A 32 -19.87 -9.35 -3.52
CA LYS A 32 -18.78 -8.47 -4.01
C LYS A 32 -18.49 -7.24 -3.12
N LYS A 33 -19.26 -7.02 -2.06
CA LYS A 33 -19.11 -5.83 -1.19
C LYS A 33 -18.32 -6.19 0.05
N SER A 34 -17.35 -5.35 0.39
CA SER A 34 -16.48 -5.54 1.55
C SER A 34 -17.26 -5.45 2.86
N LYS A 35 -16.91 -6.29 3.82
CA LYS A 35 -17.54 -6.40 5.14
C LYS A 35 -16.45 -6.27 6.19
N ILE A 36 -16.43 -5.14 6.88
CA ILE A 36 -15.53 -4.89 8.01
C ILE A 36 -16.32 -5.13 9.30
N SER A 37 -15.84 -6.05 10.13
CA SER A 37 -16.42 -6.31 11.45
C SER A 37 -15.64 -5.58 12.53
N PHE A 38 -16.32 -4.83 13.38
CA PHE A 38 -15.79 -4.28 14.63
C PHE A 38 -16.32 -5.15 15.75
N THR A 39 -15.46 -6.01 16.28
CA THR A 39 -15.87 -7.14 17.11
C THR A 39 -15.29 -7.05 18.50
N VAL A 40 -16.17 -7.02 19.51
CA VAL A 40 -15.74 -7.20 20.90
C VAL A 40 -15.56 -8.67 21.21
N TRP A 41 -14.35 -8.95 21.66
CA TRP A 41 -13.85 -10.25 22.03
C TRP A 41 -14.13 -10.55 23.51
N CYS A 42 -14.32 -11.83 23.79
CA CYS A 42 -14.58 -12.28 25.16
C CYS A 42 -13.31 -12.27 26.00
N CYS A 43 -13.43 -11.72 27.21
CA CYS A 43 -12.39 -11.85 28.22
C CYS A 43 -12.81 -12.91 29.22
N PRO A 44 -12.07 -14.02 29.35
CA PRO A 44 -12.47 -15.06 30.27
C PRO A 44 -12.29 -14.74 31.77
N GLN A 45 -11.68 -13.60 32.12
CA GLN A 45 -11.54 -13.12 33.50
C GLN A 45 -12.67 -12.15 33.90
N VAL A 46 -13.29 -11.47 32.92
CA VAL A 46 -14.34 -10.46 33.11
C VAL A 46 -15.67 -10.92 32.49
N ALA A 47 -15.74 -12.18 32.05
CA ALA A 47 -16.92 -12.79 31.41
C ALA A 47 -18.18 -12.63 32.26
N THR A 48 -19.24 -12.11 31.65
CA THR A 48 -20.55 -11.97 32.27
C THR A 48 -21.40 -13.22 32.06
N ALA A 49 -21.07 -14.04 31.05
CA ALA A 49 -21.70 -15.32 30.79
C ALA A 49 -20.71 -16.50 30.77
N VAL A 50 -21.09 -17.62 31.39
CA VAL A 50 -20.24 -18.82 31.49
C VAL A 50 -19.99 -19.47 30.13
N VAL A 51 -20.90 -19.27 29.17
CA VAL A 51 -20.87 -19.90 27.84
C VAL A 51 -20.16 -19.06 26.76
N GLU A 52 -19.59 -17.91 27.13
CA GLU A 52 -18.85 -17.03 26.21
C GLU A 52 -17.78 -17.76 25.36
N PRO A 53 -16.99 -18.72 25.88
CA PRO A 53 -16.02 -19.45 25.06
C PRO A 53 -16.67 -20.20 23.89
N TYR A 54 -17.84 -20.83 24.09
CA TYR A 54 -18.57 -21.51 23.02
C TYR A 54 -19.07 -20.52 21.97
N ASN A 55 -19.71 -19.44 22.41
CA ASN A 55 -20.20 -18.40 21.50
C ASN A 55 -19.07 -17.79 20.67
N THR A 56 -17.90 -17.59 21.29
CA THR A 56 -16.73 -17.01 20.62
C THR A 56 -16.20 -17.93 19.53
N VAL A 57 -15.97 -19.21 19.83
CA VAL A 57 -15.44 -20.16 18.84
C VAL A 57 -16.38 -20.28 17.64
N LEU A 58 -17.70 -20.37 17.88
CA LEU A 58 -18.71 -20.41 16.82
C LEU A 58 -18.78 -19.10 16.03
N CYS A 59 -18.66 -17.96 16.72
CA CYS A 59 -18.63 -16.66 16.07
C CYS A 59 -17.41 -16.52 15.15
N VAL A 60 -16.23 -16.96 15.61
CA VAL A 60 -14.98 -16.90 14.84
C VAL A 60 -15.05 -17.77 13.59
N HIS A 61 -15.63 -18.96 13.70
CA HIS A 61 -15.88 -19.83 12.54
C HIS A 61 -16.70 -19.10 11.46
N SER A 62 -17.77 -18.40 11.83
CA SER A 62 -18.55 -17.60 10.87
C SER A 62 -17.81 -16.34 10.38
N LEU A 63 -17.07 -15.64 11.26
CA LEU A 63 -16.27 -14.47 10.88
C LEU A 63 -15.15 -14.83 9.89
N LEU A 64 -14.58 -16.03 10.01
CA LEU A 64 -13.56 -16.56 9.10
C LEU A 64 -14.08 -16.65 7.65
N GLU A 65 -15.36 -16.99 7.47
CA GLU A 65 -15.94 -17.18 6.14
C GLU A 65 -16.61 -15.93 5.55
N HIS A 66 -17.13 -15.04 6.39
CA HIS A 66 -18.08 -14.01 5.96
C HIS A 66 -17.62 -12.57 6.21
N THR A 67 -16.39 -12.37 6.68
CA THR A 67 -15.81 -11.02 6.85
C THR A 67 -14.50 -10.89 6.09
N ASP A 68 -14.24 -9.69 5.56
CA ASP A 68 -13.00 -9.39 4.86
C ASP A 68 -11.91 -8.90 5.82
N VAL A 69 -12.32 -8.17 6.87
CA VAL A 69 -11.44 -7.67 7.93
C VAL A 69 -12.21 -7.70 9.25
N THR A 70 -11.66 -8.34 10.28
CA THR A 70 -12.21 -8.34 11.64
C THR A 70 -11.30 -7.55 12.56
N ILE A 71 -11.80 -6.44 13.08
CA ILE A 71 -11.09 -5.55 14.01
C ILE A 71 -11.48 -5.93 15.43
N MET A 72 -10.51 -6.37 16.21
CA MET A 72 -10.75 -6.93 17.54
C MET A 72 -10.57 -5.90 18.67
N TYR A 73 -11.44 -5.99 19.66
CA TYR A 73 -11.38 -5.25 20.93
C TYR A 73 -11.59 -6.20 22.10
N ASP A 74 -10.76 -6.14 23.13
CA ASP A 74 -10.87 -7.01 24.32
C ASP A 74 -11.31 -6.19 25.53
N ASN A 75 -12.40 -6.62 26.16
CA ASN A 75 -12.92 -5.96 27.37
C ASN A 75 -11.87 -5.86 28.49
N GLU A 76 -10.97 -6.84 28.63
CA GLU A 76 -9.90 -6.80 29.64
C GLU A 76 -8.92 -5.66 29.37
N ALA A 77 -8.46 -5.56 28.12
CA ALA A 77 -7.49 -4.56 27.72
C ALA A 77 -8.07 -3.16 27.82
N LEU A 78 -9.31 -2.97 27.37
CA LEU A 78 -10.03 -1.70 27.49
C LEU A 78 -10.21 -1.29 28.96
N TYR A 79 -10.58 -2.24 29.84
CA TYR A 79 -10.70 -1.99 31.27
C TYR A 79 -9.37 -1.56 31.89
N ASP A 80 -8.28 -2.28 31.58
CA ASP A 80 -6.93 -1.96 32.05
C ASP A 80 -6.48 -0.57 31.57
N ILE A 81 -6.78 -0.20 30.32
CA ILE A 81 -6.45 1.10 29.75
C ILE A 81 -7.24 2.22 30.45
N CYS A 82 -8.56 2.06 30.63
CA CYS A 82 -9.38 3.04 31.35
C CYS A 82 -8.86 3.25 32.79
N ARG A 83 -8.49 2.17 33.48
CA ARG A 83 -7.98 2.27 34.85
C ARG A 83 -6.61 2.94 34.93
N ARG A 84 -5.71 2.61 34.00
CA ARG A 84 -4.32 3.09 34.02
C ARG A 84 -4.17 4.51 33.49
N ASN A 85 -4.85 4.81 32.39
CA ASN A 85 -4.64 6.05 31.64
C ASN A 85 -5.68 7.12 31.96
N LEU A 86 -6.93 6.73 32.27
CA LEU A 86 -8.00 7.67 32.60
C LEU A 86 -8.17 7.87 34.11
N ASP A 87 -7.38 7.19 34.94
CA ASP A 87 -7.44 7.18 36.42
C ASP A 87 -8.81 6.78 36.99
N ILE A 88 -9.58 5.98 36.25
CA ILE A 88 -10.89 5.49 36.69
C ILE A 88 -10.69 4.21 37.49
N GLU A 89 -10.91 4.24 38.81
CA GLU A 89 -10.66 3.07 39.67
C GLU A 89 -11.55 1.87 39.32
N ARG A 90 -12.78 2.13 38.86
CA ARG A 90 -13.76 1.11 38.42
C ARG A 90 -14.44 1.54 37.11
N PRO A 91 -13.82 1.28 35.95
CA PRO A 91 -14.42 1.54 34.65
C PRO A 91 -15.77 0.83 34.48
N THR A 92 -16.73 1.53 33.88
CA THR A 92 -18.04 0.98 33.46
C THR A 92 -18.07 0.71 31.97
N TYR A 93 -19.05 -0.06 31.48
CA TYR A 93 -19.24 -0.27 30.05
C TYR A 93 -19.45 1.03 29.26
N THR A 94 -20.01 2.07 29.88
CA THR A 94 -20.08 3.40 29.26
C THR A 94 -18.68 3.97 28.99
N ASN A 95 -17.72 3.79 29.91
CA ASN A 95 -16.35 4.25 29.70
C ASN A 95 -15.66 3.47 28.57
N LEU A 96 -15.83 2.13 28.55
CA LEU A 96 -15.28 1.26 27.51
C LEU A 96 -15.87 1.59 26.13
N ASN A 97 -17.19 1.73 26.04
CA ASN A 97 -17.90 2.06 24.80
C ASN A 97 -17.48 3.43 24.26
N ARG A 98 -17.19 4.42 25.12
CA ARG A 98 -16.62 5.73 24.70
C ARG A 98 -15.23 5.58 24.08
N LEU A 99 -14.38 4.73 24.65
CA LEU A 99 -13.05 4.47 24.10
C LEU A 99 -13.13 3.76 22.74
N ILE A 100 -13.98 2.73 22.62
CA ILE A 100 -14.25 2.03 21.36
C ILE A 100 -14.78 3.03 20.30
N ALA A 101 -15.73 3.89 20.67
CA ALA A 101 -16.29 4.89 19.77
C ALA A 101 -15.22 5.88 19.27
N GLN A 102 -14.29 6.29 20.14
CA GLN A 102 -13.16 7.15 19.77
C GLN A 102 -12.25 6.49 18.72
N ILE A 103 -12.01 5.18 18.87
CA ILE A 103 -11.20 4.37 17.97
C ILE A 103 -11.90 4.23 16.62
N ILE A 104 -13.16 3.77 16.61
CA ILE A 104 -13.97 3.64 15.39
C ILE A 104 -14.04 4.98 14.64
N SER A 105 -14.25 6.08 15.36
CA SER A 105 -14.23 7.43 14.77
C SER A 105 -12.90 7.76 14.11
N SER A 106 -11.79 7.34 14.71
CA SER A 106 -10.46 7.59 14.16
C SER A 106 -10.12 6.69 12.97
N LEU A 107 -10.57 5.44 12.98
CA LEU A 107 -10.37 4.49 11.88
C LEU A 107 -11.22 4.82 10.65
N THR A 108 -12.43 5.34 10.86
CA THR A 108 -13.35 5.75 9.80
C THR A 108 -13.16 7.21 9.36
N ALA A 109 -12.18 7.92 9.92
CA ALA A 109 -11.99 9.35 9.65
C ALA A 109 -11.68 9.63 8.17
N SER A 110 -10.86 8.80 7.54
CA SER A 110 -10.54 8.91 6.09
C SER A 110 -11.72 8.64 5.17
N LEU A 111 -12.81 8.07 5.69
CA LEU A 111 -14.06 7.86 4.95
C LEU A 111 -15.03 9.04 5.10
N ARG A 112 -14.78 9.94 6.06
CA ARG A 112 -15.70 11.01 6.50
C ARG A 112 -15.16 12.41 6.32
N PHE A 113 -13.85 12.56 6.32
CA PHE A 113 -13.18 13.84 6.14
C PHE A 113 -12.02 13.68 5.19
N ASP A 114 -11.77 14.71 4.40
CA ASP A 114 -10.60 14.78 3.57
C ASP A 114 -9.32 14.97 4.39
N GLY A 115 -8.33 14.16 4.06
CA GLY A 115 -7.03 14.14 4.69
C GLY A 115 -5.94 14.08 3.64
N ALA A 116 -4.74 14.58 3.96
CA ALA A 116 -3.61 14.56 3.04
C ALA A 116 -3.20 13.15 2.58
N LEU A 117 -3.64 12.12 3.29
CA LEU A 117 -3.51 10.74 2.82
C LEU A 117 -4.71 9.94 3.33
N ASN A 118 -5.68 9.70 2.45
CA ASN A 118 -6.87 8.91 2.75
C ASN A 118 -6.61 7.41 2.55
N VAL A 119 -7.23 6.60 3.41
CA VAL A 119 -7.23 5.14 3.33
C VAL A 119 -8.67 4.67 3.21
N ASP A 120 -8.97 3.92 2.15
CA ASP A 120 -10.30 3.36 1.90
C ASP A 120 -10.50 2.00 2.60
N ILE A 121 -11.75 1.60 2.78
CA ILE A 121 -12.17 0.28 3.27
C ILE A 121 -11.47 -0.84 2.50
N THR A 122 -11.43 -0.71 1.16
CA THR A 122 -10.79 -1.68 0.27
C THR A 122 -9.27 -1.76 0.51
N GLU A 123 -8.63 -0.64 0.87
CA GLU A 123 -7.21 -0.60 1.15
C GLU A 123 -6.83 -1.30 2.45
N PHE A 124 -7.73 -1.37 3.45
CA PHE A 124 -7.49 -2.21 4.62
C PHE A 124 -7.38 -3.68 4.23
N GLN A 125 -8.27 -4.15 3.36
CA GLN A 125 -8.26 -5.53 2.87
C GLN A 125 -7.01 -5.82 2.02
N THR A 126 -6.74 -5.01 0.99
CA THR A 126 -5.66 -5.31 0.03
C THR A 126 -4.26 -5.16 0.63
N ASN A 127 -4.08 -4.31 1.64
CA ASN A 127 -2.75 -4.04 2.21
C ASN A 127 -2.50 -4.75 3.56
N LEU A 128 -3.53 -5.05 4.35
CA LEU A 128 -3.36 -5.65 5.68
C LEU A 128 -3.66 -7.15 5.72
N VAL A 129 -4.33 -7.72 4.72
CA VAL A 129 -4.74 -9.13 4.69
C VAL A 129 -3.89 -9.91 3.67
N PRO A 130 -2.76 -10.51 4.10
CA PRO A 130 -1.92 -11.32 3.23
C PRO A 130 -2.56 -12.66 2.84
N TYR A 131 -3.42 -13.22 3.69
CA TYR A 131 -4.09 -14.50 3.47
C TYR A 131 -5.57 -14.38 3.81
N PRO A 132 -6.47 -15.06 3.07
CA PRO A 132 -7.91 -14.95 3.30
C PRO A 132 -8.36 -15.28 4.73
N ARG A 133 -7.66 -16.20 5.42
CA ARG A 133 -7.98 -16.59 6.80
C ARG A 133 -7.34 -15.68 7.85
N ILE A 134 -6.29 -14.93 7.50
CA ILE A 134 -5.46 -14.14 8.42
C ILE A 134 -5.89 -12.67 8.33
N HIS A 135 -7.12 -12.39 8.73
CA HIS A 135 -7.76 -11.05 8.64
C HIS A 135 -8.23 -10.49 9.99
N PHE A 136 -7.71 -11.03 11.09
CA PHE A 136 -8.01 -10.55 12.44
C PHE A 136 -6.97 -9.51 12.89
N MET A 137 -7.43 -8.29 13.12
CA MET A 137 -6.60 -7.12 13.32
C MET A 137 -6.55 -6.72 14.79
N LEU A 138 -5.34 -6.45 15.27
CA LEU A 138 -5.11 -5.76 16.54
C LEU A 138 -5.29 -4.25 16.36
N THR A 139 -5.82 -3.59 17.37
CA THR A 139 -5.96 -2.12 17.39
C THR A 139 -5.23 -1.49 18.56
N SER A 140 -4.79 -0.25 18.35
CA SER A 140 -4.13 0.57 19.36
C SER A 140 -4.43 2.05 19.14
N TYR A 141 -4.50 2.83 20.21
CA TYR A 141 -4.81 4.26 20.14
C TYR A 141 -3.89 5.06 21.05
N ALA A 142 -3.36 6.15 20.53
CA ALA A 142 -2.60 7.10 21.33
C ALA A 142 -2.84 8.55 20.88
N PRO A 143 -2.88 9.50 21.83
CA PRO A 143 -2.77 9.27 23.26
C PRO A 143 -4.13 9.02 23.91
N VAL A 144 -4.17 8.20 24.96
CA VAL A 144 -5.34 8.04 25.85
C VAL A 144 -5.03 8.82 27.13
N ILE A 145 -5.66 9.99 27.30
CA ILE A 145 -5.39 10.91 28.41
C ILE A 145 -6.71 11.31 29.07
N SER A 146 -6.75 11.38 30.41
CA SER A 146 -7.89 11.90 31.16
C SER A 146 -8.08 13.42 30.96
N ALA A 147 -9.33 13.88 31.03
CA ALA A 147 -9.64 15.32 30.93
C ALA A 147 -8.87 16.19 31.94
N GLU A 148 -8.50 15.65 33.10
CA GLU A 148 -7.74 16.35 34.14
C GLU A 148 -6.25 16.50 33.81
N LYS A 149 -5.64 15.48 33.17
CA LYS A 149 -4.20 15.46 32.81
C LYS A 149 -3.88 16.25 31.53
N ALA A 150 -4.90 16.57 30.73
CA ALA A 150 -4.78 17.20 29.41
C ALA A 150 -3.97 18.52 29.36
N TYR A 151 -3.95 19.30 30.44
CA TYR A 151 -3.31 20.62 30.46
C TYR A 151 -1.77 20.57 30.53
N HIS A 152 -1.19 19.42 30.88
CA HIS A 152 0.25 19.29 31.15
C HIS A 152 1.04 18.50 30.09
N GLU A 153 0.36 17.72 29.24
CA GLU A 153 1.02 16.82 28.27
C GLU A 153 0.64 17.19 26.84
N GLN A 154 1.58 17.77 26.09
CA GLN A 154 1.51 17.87 24.63
C GLN A 154 2.49 16.89 24.02
N LEU A 155 1.98 15.76 23.54
CA LEU A 155 2.80 14.73 22.91
C LEU A 155 3.14 15.11 21.46
N SER A 156 4.38 14.86 21.07
CA SER A 156 4.84 14.98 19.69
C SER A 156 4.32 13.83 18.81
N VAL A 157 4.36 14.01 17.49
CA VAL A 157 3.99 12.95 16.53
C VAL A 157 4.84 11.71 16.78
N ALA A 158 6.14 11.87 17.02
CA ALA A 158 7.02 10.74 17.31
C ALA A 158 6.64 9.96 18.59
N GLU A 159 6.20 10.65 19.65
CA GLU A 159 5.80 10.01 20.91
C GLU A 159 4.48 9.24 20.76
N ILE A 160 3.48 9.83 20.08
CA ILE A 160 2.20 9.12 19.85
C ILE A 160 2.40 7.92 18.93
N THR A 161 3.24 8.04 17.90
CA THR A 161 3.60 6.95 16.98
C THR A 161 4.31 5.82 17.71
N MET A 162 5.19 6.12 18.67
CA MET A 162 5.83 5.08 19.48
C MET A 162 4.85 4.43 20.48
N SER A 163 3.95 5.24 21.05
CA SER A 163 2.99 4.78 22.05
C SER A 163 2.02 3.75 21.48
N VAL A 164 1.62 3.86 20.19
CA VAL A 164 0.71 2.87 19.60
C VAL A 164 1.30 1.45 19.50
N PHE A 165 2.63 1.29 19.56
CA PHE A 165 3.29 -0.03 19.59
C PHE A 165 3.59 -0.54 21.01
N GLU A 166 3.28 0.23 22.05
CA GLU A 166 3.40 -0.24 23.42
C GLU A 166 2.29 -1.23 23.77
N PRO A 167 2.59 -2.34 24.47
CA PRO A 167 1.56 -3.29 24.93
C PRO A 167 0.48 -2.60 25.78
N ALA A 168 0.84 -1.51 26.46
CA ALA A 168 -0.06 -0.74 27.29
C ALA A 168 -1.16 -0.01 26.51
N SER A 169 -0.98 0.20 25.20
CA SER A 169 -1.93 0.89 24.32
C SER A 169 -2.73 -0.06 23.43
N MET A 170 -2.43 -1.36 23.47
CA MET A 170 -3.16 -2.38 22.70
C MET A 170 -4.55 -2.59 23.27
N MET A 171 -5.56 -2.55 22.39
CA MET A 171 -6.97 -2.74 22.75
C MET A 171 -7.35 -4.21 22.85
N VAL A 172 -6.41 -5.11 22.58
CA VAL A 172 -6.55 -6.55 22.72
C VAL A 172 -5.48 -7.04 23.69
N LYS A 173 -5.83 -7.90 24.65
CA LYS A 173 -4.89 -8.38 25.67
C LYS A 173 -3.89 -9.37 25.06
N CYS A 174 -2.80 -8.86 24.52
CA CYS A 174 -1.66 -9.63 24.01
C CYS A 174 -0.39 -8.77 24.10
N ASP A 175 0.79 -9.39 24.19
CA ASP A 175 2.03 -8.65 24.03
C ASP A 175 2.45 -8.64 22.55
N PRO A 176 2.39 -7.49 21.86
CA PRO A 176 2.80 -7.41 20.46
C PRO A 176 4.26 -7.79 20.22
N ARG A 177 5.10 -7.78 21.25
CA ARG A 177 6.53 -8.14 21.17
C ARG A 177 6.76 -9.64 21.07
N HIS A 178 5.76 -10.47 21.43
CA HIS A 178 5.83 -11.92 21.26
C HIS A 178 5.50 -12.37 19.83
N GLY A 179 5.00 -11.46 18.99
CA GLY A 179 4.68 -11.74 17.59
C GLY A 179 5.48 -10.87 16.62
N LYS A 180 5.19 -11.05 15.33
CA LYS A 180 5.67 -10.22 14.24
C LYS A 180 4.49 -9.57 13.54
N TYR A 181 4.68 -8.32 13.15
CA TYR A 181 3.74 -7.58 12.32
C TYR A 181 3.88 -8.02 10.86
N MET A 182 2.77 -8.41 10.24
CA MET A 182 2.70 -8.65 8.80
C MET A 182 2.49 -7.33 8.06
N ALA A 183 1.56 -6.52 8.57
CA ALA A 183 1.26 -5.20 8.05
C ALA A 183 0.59 -4.36 9.15
N CYS A 184 0.73 -3.04 9.06
CA CYS A 184 0.07 -2.09 9.95
C CYS A 184 -0.36 -0.84 9.18
N CYS A 185 -1.48 -0.26 9.58
CA CYS A 185 -1.99 1.00 9.11
C CYS A 185 -2.09 1.98 10.29
N MET A 186 -1.46 3.14 10.19
CA MET A 186 -1.49 4.20 11.21
C MET A 186 -2.31 5.40 10.70
N MET A 187 -3.44 5.65 11.35
CA MET A 187 -4.36 6.74 11.07
C MET A 187 -4.08 7.91 12.01
N TYR A 188 -3.40 8.93 11.50
CA TYR A 188 -3.12 10.17 12.20
C TYR A 188 -4.27 11.17 12.05
N ARG A 189 -4.62 11.85 13.14
CA ARG A 189 -5.67 12.88 13.17
C ARG A 189 -5.18 14.16 13.83
N GLY A 190 -5.62 15.31 13.32
CA GLY A 190 -5.41 16.63 13.90
C GLY A 190 -4.18 17.37 13.38
N ASP A 191 -3.53 18.13 14.27
CA ASP A 191 -2.32 18.91 13.96
C ASP A 191 -1.11 17.98 13.79
N VAL A 192 -1.02 17.38 12.60
CA VAL A 192 0.00 16.42 12.20
C VAL A 192 0.52 16.80 10.82
N VAL A 193 1.84 16.92 10.70
CA VAL A 193 2.51 17.22 9.43
C VAL A 193 3.03 15.91 8.83
N PRO A 194 2.81 15.62 7.53
CA PRO A 194 3.31 14.40 6.88
C PRO A 194 4.81 14.16 7.08
N LYS A 195 5.61 15.24 7.13
CA LYS A 195 7.04 15.20 7.41
C LYS A 195 7.39 14.52 8.74
N ASP A 196 6.61 14.78 9.77
CA ASP A 196 6.86 14.29 11.13
C ASP A 196 6.39 12.85 11.28
N VAL A 197 5.28 12.50 10.62
CA VAL A 197 4.81 11.11 10.48
C VAL A 197 5.90 10.25 9.86
N ASN A 198 6.43 10.68 8.71
CA ASN A 198 7.41 9.88 7.97
C ASN A 198 8.71 9.70 8.77
N ALA A 199 9.11 10.71 9.54
CA ALA A 199 10.26 10.61 10.44
C ALA A 199 10.00 9.66 11.63
N ALA A 200 8.78 9.69 12.20
CA ALA A 200 8.39 8.80 13.28
C ALA A 200 8.34 7.33 12.83
N VAL A 201 7.72 7.06 11.67
CA VAL A 201 7.65 5.73 11.07
C VAL A 201 9.03 5.20 10.69
N ALA A 202 9.91 6.05 10.15
CA ALA A 202 11.30 5.68 9.90
C ALA A 202 12.02 5.22 11.17
N THR A 203 11.78 5.91 12.29
CA THR A 203 12.37 5.55 13.58
C THR A 203 11.85 4.19 14.06
N ILE A 204 10.55 3.92 13.88
CA ILE A 204 9.93 2.64 14.25
C ILE A 204 10.53 1.46 13.48
N LYS A 205 10.71 1.60 12.17
CA LYS A 205 11.29 0.54 11.31
C LYS A 205 12.69 0.10 11.75
N THR A 206 13.45 0.98 12.40
CA THR A 206 14.80 0.67 12.91
C THR A 206 14.81 0.06 14.32
N LYS A 207 13.68 0.07 15.03
CA LYS A 207 13.61 -0.44 16.40
C LYS A 207 13.49 -1.97 16.39
N ARG A 208 14.48 -2.63 16.98
CA ARG A 208 14.49 -4.10 17.19
C ARG A 208 13.32 -4.64 18.01
N THR A 209 12.66 -3.78 18.81
CA THR A 209 11.51 -4.15 19.63
C THR A 209 10.23 -4.34 18.81
N ILE A 210 10.20 -3.82 17.58
CA ILE A 210 9.05 -3.91 16.67
C ILE A 210 9.51 -4.76 15.50
N GLN A 211 9.03 -5.99 15.43
CA GLN A 211 9.48 -6.98 14.45
C GLN A 211 8.42 -7.14 13.36
N PHE A 212 8.84 -7.05 12.11
CA PHE A 212 8.01 -7.39 10.96
C PHE A 212 8.41 -8.75 10.40
N VAL A 213 7.52 -9.37 9.64
CA VAL A 213 7.83 -10.56 8.84
C VAL A 213 8.78 -10.21 7.70
N ASP A 214 9.70 -11.11 7.37
CA ASP A 214 10.82 -10.81 6.45
C ASP A 214 10.40 -10.57 5.00
N TRP A 215 9.34 -11.24 4.59
CA TRP A 215 8.78 -11.10 3.26
C TRP A 215 7.97 -9.80 3.13
N CYS A 216 7.69 -9.10 4.23
CA CYS A 216 7.01 -7.80 4.28
C CYS A 216 7.62 -6.85 5.35
N PRO A 217 8.90 -6.46 5.22
CA PRO A 217 9.55 -5.58 6.21
C PRO A 217 9.07 -4.12 6.11
N THR A 218 8.38 -3.78 5.02
CA THR A 218 7.83 -2.45 4.72
C THR A 218 6.31 -2.38 4.86
N GLY A 219 5.67 -3.30 5.60
CA GLY A 219 4.23 -3.36 5.79
C GLY A 219 3.63 -2.22 6.61
N PHE A 220 3.87 -0.97 6.22
CA PHE A 220 3.32 0.23 6.84
C PHE A 220 2.47 0.98 5.81
N LYS A 221 1.24 1.27 6.20
CA LYS A 221 0.39 2.26 5.55
C LYS A 221 0.15 3.37 6.57
N CYS A 222 0.12 4.61 6.11
CA CYS A 222 -0.30 5.74 6.95
C CYS A 222 -1.61 6.28 6.38
N GLY A 223 -2.38 6.96 7.21
CA GLY A 223 -3.45 7.86 6.80
C GLY A 223 -3.32 9.15 7.61
N ILE A 224 -3.52 10.31 7.00
CA ILE A 224 -3.35 11.61 7.67
C ILE A 224 -4.59 12.45 7.45
N ASN A 225 -5.27 12.79 8.54
CA ASN A 225 -6.45 13.62 8.53
C ASN A 225 -6.24 14.87 9.40
N TYR A 226 -6.49 16.06 8.85
CA TYR A 226 -6.24 17.31 9.60
C TYR A 226 -7.31 17.63 10.63
N GLN A 227 -8.47 16.97 10.58
CA GLN A 227 -9.52 17.17 11.57
C GLN A 227 -9.15 16.49 12.90
N PRO A 228 -8.99 17.25 14.00
CA PRO A 228 -8.64 16.68 15.28
C PRO A 228 -9.77 15.80 15.81
N PRO A 229 -9.45 14.77 16.62
CA PRO A 229 -10.46 13.95 17.24
C PRO A 229 -11.39 14.78 18.15
N THR A 230 -12.69 14.58 18.01
CA THR A 230 -13.68 15.14 18.93
C THR A 230 -13.93 14.17 20.07
N VAL A 231 -14.34 14.68 21.23
CA VAL A 231 -14.71 13.91 22.42
C VAL A 231 -16.11 14.29 22.86
N VAL A 232 -16.82 13.34 23.48
CA VAL A 232 -18.16 13.58 24.05
C VAL A 232 -18.07 14.62 25.18
N PRO A 233 -18.89 15.69 25.17
CA PRO A 233 -18.88 16.69 26.23
C PRO A 233 -19.13 16.07 27.62
N GLY A 234 -18.26 16.36 28.59
CA GLY A 234 -18.33 15.76 29.92
C GLY A 234 -17.92 14.28 29.98
N GLY A 235 -17.34 13.75 28.90
CA GLY A 235 -16.74 12.42 28.86
C GLY A 235 -15.36 12.36 29.53
N ASP A 236 -14.86 11.13 29.67
CA ASP A 236 -13.63 10.83 30.43
C ASP A 236 -12.33 11.15 29.65
N LEU A 237 -12.44 11.24 28.31
CA LEU A 237 -11.33 11.49 27.40
C LEU A 237 -11.06 12.99 27.24
N ALA A 238 -9.78 13.35 27.30
CA ALA A 238 -9.32 14.69 27.01
C ALA A 238 -9.49 15.05 25.52
N LYS A 239 -9.79 16.33 25.26
CA LYS A 239 -9.66 16.88 23.90
C LYS A 239 -8.18 16.98 23.56
N VAL A 240 -7.77 16.29 22.50
CA VAL A 240 -6.38 16.26 22.02
C VAL A 240 -6.25 16.99 20.68
N MET A 241 -5.12 17.68 20.48
CA MET A 241 -4.84 18.35 19.22
C MET A 241 -4.37 17.39 18.13
N ARG A 242 -3.84 16.23 18.52
CA ARG A 242 -3.37 15.19 17.62
C ARG A 242 -3.54 13.80 18.23
N ALA A 243 -3.80 12.80 17.39
CA ALA A 243 -3.86 11.39 17.79
C ALA A 243 -3.40 10.49 16.65
N CYS A 244 -3.02 9.26 16.98
CA CYS A 244 -2.68 8.18 16.07
C CYS A 244 -3.46 6.93 16.50
N CYS A 245 -4.20 6.35 15.56
CA CYS A 245 -4.87 5.07 15.74
C CYS A 245 -4.21 4.05 14.82
N MET A 246 -3.80 2.90 15.35
CA MET A 246 -3.18 1.83 14.57
C MET A 246 -4.14 0.65 14.41
N ILE A 247 -4.25 0.13 13.19
CA ILE A 247 -4.75 -1.21 12.89
C ILE A 247 -3.55 -2.04 12.44
N SER A 248 -3.38 -3.25 12.96
CA SER A 248 -2.25 -4.09 12.57
C SER A 248 -2.60 -5.56 12.52
N ASN A 249 -2.12 -6.23 11.48
CA ASN A 249 -2.14 -7.68 11.39
C ASN A 249 -0.83 -8.22 12.00
N SER A 250 -0.94 -8.97 13.10
CA SER A 250 0.21 -9.44 13.87
C SER A 250 0.00 -10.87 14.32
N THR A 251 1.06 -11.66 14.28
CA THR A 251 1.04 -13.04 14.78
C THR A 251 0.84 -13.13 16.30
N ALA A 252 0.98 -12.01 17.03
CA ALA A 252 0.69 -11.95 18.46
C ALA A 252 -0.78 -12.30 18.80
N ILE A 253 -1.69 -12.19 17.82
CA ILE A 253 -3.10 -12.53 18.01
C ILE A 253 -3.33 -14.03 18.26
N ALA A 254 -2.40 -14.90 17.87
CA ALA A 254 -2.47 -16.33 18.15
C ALA A 254 -2.60 -16.63 19.66
N GLU A 255 -1.97 -15.82 20.52
CA GLU A 255 -2.10 -15.93 21.98
C GLU A 255 -3.56 -15.74 22.44
N VAL A 256 -4.32 -14.88 21.74
CA VAL A 256 -5.73 -14.61 22.05
C VAL A 256 -6.60 -15.81 21.71
N PHE A 257 -6.36 -16.44 20.56
CA PHE A 257 -7.07 -17.64 20.12
C PHE A 257 -6.76 -18.83 21.04
N SER A 258 -5.49 -19.06 21.36
CA SER A 258 -5.04 -20.14 22.25
C SER A 258 -5.72 -20.10 23.63
N ARG A 259 -5.90 -18.89 24.19
CA ARG A 259 -6.58 -18.70 25.49
C ARG A 259 -8.05 -19.11 25.45
N ILE A 260 -8.76 -18.81 24.36
CA ILE A 260 -10.17 -19.19 24.17
C ILE A 260 -10.29 -20.68 23.92
N ASP A 261 -9.44 -21.22 23.05
CA ASP A 261 -9.39 -22.66 22.72
C ASP A 261 -9.18 -23.51 23.96
N HIS A 262 -8.23 -23.14 24.82
CA HIS A 262 -8.00 -23.87 26.07
C HIS A 262 -9.25 -23.93 26.96
N LYS A 263 -10.01 -22.83 27.07
CA LYS A 263 -11.24 -22.81 27.87
C LYS A 263 -12.38 -23.57 27.21
N PHE A 264 -12.51 -23.46 25.89
CA PHE A 264 -13.46 -24.26 25.12
C PHE A 264 -13.22 -25.75 25.38
N ASP A 265 -11.97 -26.22 25.24
CA ASP A 265 -11.61 -27.63 25.41
C ASP A 265 -11.90 -28.14 26.84
N LEU A 266 -11.63 -27.31 27.85
CA LEU A 266 -11.96 -27.61 29.24
C LEU A 266 -13.46 -27.80 29.46
N MET A 267 -14.30 -26.95 28.88
CA MET A 267 -15.76 -27.04 29.00
C MET A 267 -16.33 -28.20 28.18
N TYR A 268 -15.87 -28.34 26.94
CA TYR A 268 -16.37 -29.33 25.97
C TYR A 268 -16.01 -30.75 26.40
N SER A 269 -14.82 -30.98 26.95
CA SER A 269 -14.42 -32.29 27.50
C SER A 269 -15.32 -32.78 28.64
N LYS A 270 -16.06 -31.87 29.29
CA LYS A 270 -17.06 -32.19 30.33
C LYS A 270 -18.49 -32.20 29.81
N ARG A 271 -18.70 -31.91 28.52
CA ARG A 271 -20.00 -31.67 27.89
C ARG A 271 -20.85 -30.66 28.67
N ALA A 272 -20.19 -29.67 29.29
CA ALA A 272 -20.88 -28.65 30.05
C ALA A 272 -21.68 -27.76 29.09
N PHE A 273 -22.95 -27.48 29.42
CA PHE A 273 -23.88 -26.60 28.69
C PHE A 273 -24.22 -26.94 27.22
N VAL A 274 -23.59 -27.95 26.60
CA VAL A 274 -23.82 -28.35 25.19
C VAL A 274 -25.30 -28.60 24.86
N HIS A 275 -26.04 -29.23 25.77
CA HIS A 275 -27.47 -29.52 25.60
C HIS A 275 -28.36 -28.28 25.40
N HIS A 276 -27.93 -27.10 25.87
CA HIS A 276 -28.64 -25.84 25.62
C HIS A 276 -28.49 -25.35 24.18
N TYR A 277 -27.43 -25.73 23.48
CA TYR A 277 -27.23 -25.37 22.07
C TYR A 277 -27.94 -26.36 21.15
N VAL A 278 -27.75 -27.66 21.41
CA VAL A 278 -28.43 -28.72 20.64
C VAL A 278 -29.95 -28.67 20.81
N GLY A 279 -30.43 -28.25 21.99
CA GLY A 279 -31.85 -28.03 22.24
C GLY A 279 -32.50 -26.95 21.36
N GLU A 280 -31.72 -26.00 20.84
CA GLU A 280 -32.16 -24.94 19.93
C GLU A 280 -32.06 -25.35 18.45
N GLY A 281 -31.63 -26.58 18.17
CA GLY A 281 -31.56 -27.13 16.81
C GLY A 281 -30.18 -27.08 16.14
N MET A 282 -29.14 -26.67 16.88
CA MET A 282 -27.74 -26.73 16.42
C MET A 282 -27.20 -28.16 16.44
N GLU A 283 -26.44 -28.57 15.44
CA GLU A 283 -25.82 -29.90 15.44
C GLU A 283 -24.56 -29.92 16.33
N GLU A 284 -24.37 -31.00 17.10
CA GLU A 284 -23.19 -31.13 17.99
C GLU A 284 -21.87 -31.15 17.20
N GLY A 285 -21.89 -31.55 15.92
CA GLY A 285 -20.72 -31.55 15.04
C GLY A 285 -20.17 -30.16 14.73
N GLU A 286 -21.01 -29.12 14.76
CA GLU A 286 -20.59 -27.73 14.50
C GLU A 286 -19.60 -27.22 15.56
N PHE A 287 -19.67 -27.73 16.80
CA PHE A 287 -18.69 -27.41 17.84
C PHE A 287 -17.29 -27.91 17.48
N SER A 288 -17.20 -29.13 16.95
CA SER A 288 -15.91 -29.70 16.54
C SER A 288 -15.35 -28.99 15.32
N GLU A 289 -16.18 -28.66 14.33
CA GLU A 289 -15.77 -27.96 13.12
C GLU A 289 -15.23 -26.56 13.44
N ALA A 290 -16.00 -25.76 14.18
CA ALA A 290 -15.57 -24.43 14.58
C ALA A 290 -14.27 -24.44 15.42
N ARG A 291 -14.08 -25.48 16.25
CA ARG A 291 -12.86 -25.66 17.03
C ARG A 291 -11.66 -26.04 16.16
N GLU A 292 -11.85 -26.92 15.17
CA GLU A 292 -10.82 -27.32 14.23
C GLU A 292 -10.37 -26.13 13.38
N ASP A 293 -11.31 -25.29 12.93
CA ASP A 293 -11.01 -24.08 12.18
C ASP A 293 -10.19 -23.08 12.98
N LEU A 294 -10.54 -22.85 14.25
CA LEU A 294 -9.80 -21.97 15.13
C LEU A 294 -8.39 -22.50 15.44
N ALA A 295 -8.23 -23.81 15.64
CA ALA A 295 -6.91 -24.42 15.80
C ALA A 295 -6.05 -24.26 14.53
N ALA A 296 -6.66 -24.46 13.37
CA ALA A 296 -5.98 -24.28 12.09
C ALA A 296 -5.60 -22.80 11.89
N LEU A 297 -6.45 -21.86 12.30
CA LEU A 297 -6.15 -20.43 12.28
C LEU A 297 -4.98 -20.08 13.21
N GLU A 298 -4.98 -20.57 14.45
CA GLU A 298 -3.87 -20.39 15.41
C GLU A 298 -2.54 -20.84 14.77
N LYS A 299 -2.54 -22.05 14.19
CA LYS A 299 -1.37 -22.61 13.52
C LYS A 299 -0.92 -21.77 12.31
N ASP A 300 -1.86 -21.26 11.51
CA ASP A 300 -1.55 -20.38 10.37
C ASP A 300 -0.81 -19.11 10.84
N TYR A 301 -1.22 -18.48 11.95
CA TYR A 301 -0.51 -17.34 12.53
C TYR A 301 0.86 -17.70 13.11
N GLU A 302 0.99 -18.86 13.76
CA GLU A 302 2.28 -19.31 14.32
C GLU A 302 3.34 -19.54 13.23
N GLU A 303 2.95 -20.18 12.12
CA GLU A 303 3.85 -20.48 11.00
C GLU A 303 4.43 -19.21 10.36
N VAL A 304 3.63 -18.14 10.27
CA VAL A 304 4.08 -16.84 9.76
C VAL A 304 5.13 -16.18 10.68
N GLY A 305 5.14 -16.50 11.98
CA GLY A 305 6.00 -15.84 12.97
C GLY A 305 7.48 -16.26 12.98
N ILE A 306 7.86 -17.39 12.37
CA ILE A 306 9.14 -18.06 12.66
C ILE A 306 10.37 -17.51 11.89
N GLU A 307 10.22 -16.82 10.75
CA GLU A 307 11.35 -16.55 9.82
C GLU A 307 11.97 -15.14 10.01
N THR A 308 13.32 -14.99 10.01
CA THR A 308 14.06 -13.69 10.12
C THR A 308 15.12 -13.40 9.02
N ALA A 309 15.09 -12.24 8.36
CA ALA A 309 16.11 -11.65 7.46
C ALA A 309 15.97 -10.11 7.34
N GLU A 310 17.10 -9.39 7.44
CA GLU A 310 17.17 -7.92 7.57
C GLU A 310 17.06 -7.16 6.23
N ALA A 311 16.28 -6.06 6.20
CA ALA A 311 16.21 -5.11 5.07
C ALA A 311 16.35 -3.64 5.55
N ALA A 312 17.09 -2.81 4.79
CA ALA A 312 17.31 -1.38 5.04
C ALA A 312 16.40 -0.49 4.16
N TRP A 313 16.04 0.72 4.62
CA TRP A 313 14.98 1.57 4.02
C TRP A 313 15.32 3.07 3.90
N VAL A 314 14.68 3.76 2.93
CA VAL A 314 14.75 5.20 2.56
C VAL A 314 13.31 5.75 2.29
N PRO A 315 13.00 7.05 2.48
CA PRO A 315 11.64 7.59 2.64
C PRO A 315 10.60 7.42 1.52
N GLU A 316 9.33 7.44 1.94
CA GLU A 316 8.06 7.22 1.21
C GLU A 316 7.87 7.90 -0.14
N ALA A 317 7.04 7.23 -0.93
CA ALA A 317 6.72 7.51 -2.31
C ALA A 317 5.35 8.21 -2.48
N GLY A 318 5.37 9.43 -3.01
CA GLY A 318 4.29 10.11 -3.72
C GLY A 318 4.23 9.77 -5.21
N GLU A 319 3.38 10.48 -5.94
CA GLU A 319 2.87 10.03 -7.24
C GLU A 319 3.78 10.42 -8.43
N PHE A 320 3.91 9.49 -9.38
CA PHE A 320 4.69 9.64 -10.60
C PHE A 320 3.84 10.26 -11.71
N SER A 321 4.11 11.51 -12.09
CA SER A 321 3.50 12.19 -13.24
C SER A 321 4.49 13.19 -13.86
N PRO A 322 5.60 12.70 -14.44
CA PRO A 322 6.59 13.57 -15.07
C PRO A 322 6.08 14.15 -16.38
N ASP A 323 5.00 13.62 -16.95
CA ASP A 323 4.41 14.02 -18.22
C ASP A 323 3.93 15.48 -18.20
N ILE A 324 3.29 15.92 -17.11
CA ILE A 324 2.88 17.33 -16.94
C ILE A 324 4.11 18.24 -16.99
N LEU A 325 5.18 17.86 -16.27
CA LEU A 325 6.43 18.59 -16.23
C LEU A 325 7.22 18.50 -17.54
N CYS A 326 7.08 17.39 -18.28
CA CYS A 326 7.62 17.25 -19.63
C CYS A 326 6.94 18.24 -20.57
N TRP A 327 5.61 18.35 -20.53
CA TRP A 327 4.84 19.30 -21.33
C TRP A 327 5.14 20.75 -20.94
N GLU A 328 5.24 21.06 -19.65
CA GLU A 328 5.72 22.37 -19.18
C GLU A 328 7.08 22.70 -19.78
N LEU A 329 8.03 21.76 -19.72
CA LEU A 329 9.37 21.95 -20.25
C LEU A 329 9.39 22.05 -21.79
N PHE A 330 8.50 21.34 -22.49
CA PHE A 330 8.33 21.44 -23.93
C PHE A 330 7.76 22.80 -24.30
N CYS A 331 6.71 23.27 -23.61
CA CYS A 331 6.14 24.60 -23.80
C CYS A 331 7.21 25.67 -23.61
N LEU A 332 7.99 25.61 -22.53
CA LEU A 332 9.09 26.55 -22.28
C LEU A 332 10.18 26.46 -23.35
N GLY A 333 10.53 25.26 -23.84
CA GLY A 333 11.53 25.06 -24.89
C GLY A 333 11.11 25.63 -26.25
N HIS A 334 9.83 25.54 -26.59
CA HIS A 334 9.28 26.08 -27.84
C HIS A 334 8.80 27.55 -27.71
N GLY A 335 8.66 28.06 -26.48
CA GLY A 335 8.13 29.41 -26.21
C GLY A 335 6.60 29.49 -26.31
N ILE A 336 5.91 28.39 -26.03
CA ILE A 336 4.45 28.29 -25.98
C ILE A 336 3.99 28.72 -24.58
N GLN A 337 3.00 29.60 -24.54
CA GLN A 337 2.40 30.07 -23.29
C GLN A 337 1.45 29.01 -22.70
N PRO A 338 1.14 29.05 -21.39
CA PRO A 338 0.24 28.07 -20.76
C PRO A 338 -1.19 28.01 -21.34
N ASP A 339 -1.61 29.06 -22.05
CA ASP A 339 -2.88 29.14 -22.78
C ASP A 339 -2.82 28.54 -24.21
N GLY A 340 -1.67 27.94 -24.57
CA GLY A 340 -1.42 27.36 -25.89
C GLY A 340 -1.03 28.37 -26.97
N GLN A 341 -0.96 29.67 -26.66
CA GLN A 341 -0.58 30.69 -27.64
C GLN A 341 0.94 30.77 -27.83
N MET A 342 1.36 31.03 -29.06
CA MET A 342 2.77 31.23 -29.41
C MET A 342 2.99 32.69 -29.86
N PRO A 343 3.94 33.44 -29.26
CA PRO A 343 4.28 34.79 -29.73
C PRO A 343 4.82 34.75 -31.17
N SER A 344 4.41 35.73 -31.98
CA SER A 344 4.37 35.75 -33.45
C SER A 344 5.69 35.65 -34.25
N ASP A 345 6.83 35.33 -33.63
CA ASP A 345 8.16 35.41 -34.28
C ASP A 345 8.87 34.06 -34.50
N LYS A 346 8.22 32.92 -34.23
CA LYS A 346 8.79 31.59 -34.46
C LYS A 346 7.83 30.72 -35.28
N THR A 347 8.13 30.51 -36.55
CA THR A 347 7.46 29.47 -37.36
C THR A 347 7.98 28.09 -36.94
N ILE A 348 7.07 27.23 -36.49
CA ILE A 348 7.36 25.81 -36.22
C ILE A 348 7.78 25.16 -37.55
N GLY A 349 8.97 24.55 -37.59
CA GLY A 349 9.36 23.68 -38.69
C GLY A 349 8.31 22.59 -38.89
N ARG A 350 7.88 22.37 -40.14
CA ARG A 350 6.71 21.59 -40.58
C ARG A 350 6.65 20.09 -40.15
N GLN A 351 7.51 19.60 -39.25
CA GLN A 351 7.47 18.21 -38.80
C GLN A 351 6.90 18.10 -37.38
N GLN A 352 5.61 17.75 -37.39
CA GLN A 352 4.78 17.11 -36.38
C GLN A 352 5.44 16.70 -35.05
N LEU A 353 5.10 17.43 -33.98
CA LEU A 353 4.71 16.77 -32.75
C LEU A 353 3.19 16.66 -32.72
N VAL A 354 2.68 15.52 -33.17
CA VAL A 354 1.62 14.87 -32.41
C VAL A 354 2.34 13.76 -31.67
N LEU A 355 3.04 14.13 -30.60
CA LEU A 355 3.40 13.16 -29.59
C LEU A 355 2.03 12.76 -29.02
N VAL A 356 1.50 11.62 -29.46
CA VAL A 356 0.47 10.94 -28.68
C VAL A 356 1.21 10.48 -27.43
N SER A 357 1.43 11.42 -26.51
CA SER A 357 1.65 11.11 -25.11
C SER A 357 0.34 10.49 -24.71
N LEU A 358 0.33 9.17 -24.75
CA LEU A 358 -0.64 8.38 -24.05
C LEU A 358 -0.56 8.85 -22.62
N MET A 359 -1.49 9.71 -22.24
CA MET A 359 -1.60 10.19 -20.87
C MET A 359 -1.51 8.99 -19.95
N THR A 360 -0.78 9.19 -18.87
CA THR A 360 -0.94 8.40 -17.66
C THR A 360 -2.45 8.37 -17.36
N PHE A 361 -3.14 7.30 -17.76
CA PHE A 361 -4.54 7.09 -17.38
C PHE A 361 -4.52 6.77 -15.91
N ILE A 362 -4.63 7.80 -15.09
CA ILE A 362 -4.79 7.64 -13.66
C ILE A 362 -6.28 7.41 -13.45
N LEU A 363 -6.66 6.13 -13.47
CA LEU A 363 -7.86 5.65 -12.82
C LEU A 363 -7.67 5.89 -11.32
N ARG A 364 -8.03 7.09 -10.86
CA ARG A 364 -8.27 7.36 -9.46
C ARG A 364 -9.51 8.22 -9.35
N ARG A 365 -10.48 7.77 -8.55
CA ARG A 365 -11.46 8.62 -7.91
C ARG A 365 -11.73 8.00 -6.55
N SER A 366 -11.25 8.65 -5.49
CA SER A 366 -11.91 8.58 -4.18
C SER A 366 -13.19 9.41 -4.29
N TRP A 367 -14.25 9.00 -3.60
CA TRP A 367 -15.53 9.72 -3.58
C TRP A 367 -15.50 10.97 -2.68
N THR A 368 -14.37 11.68 -2.64
CA THR A 368 -14.21 12.95 -1.92
C THR A 368 -13.41 13.93 -2.77
N GLU A 369 -13.66 15.24 -2.61
CA GLU A 369 -13.22 16.32 -3.50
C GLU A 369 -11.70 16.63 -3.44
N GLU A 370 -10.82 15.63 -3.49
CA GLU A 370 -9.45 15.86 -3.93
C GLU A 370 -9.42 15.92 -5.46
N PRO A 371 -8.75 16.90 -6.07
CA PRO A 371 -8.49 16.82 -7.49
C PRO A 371 -7.67 15.54 -7.74
N THR A 372 -8.25 14.59 -8.47
CA THR A 372 -7.46 13.49 -9.07
C THR A 372 -6.27 14.09 -9.80
N VAL A 373 -5.18 13.36 -10.03
CA VAL A 373 -4.03 13.91 -10.80
C VAL A 373 -4.49 14.53 -12.13
N VAL A 374 -5.54 13.99 -12.74
CA VAL A 374 -6.17 14.55 -13.93
C VAL A 374 -6.92 15.86 -13.63
N ASP A 375 -7.60 15.97 -12.49
CA ASP A 375 -8.23 17.22 -12.05
C ASP A 375 -7.21 18.30 -11.65
N GLU A 376 -6.04 17.93 -11.11
CA GLU A 376 -4.92 18.87 -10.93
C GLU A 376 -4.48 19.44 -12.28
N VAL A 377 -4.48 18.63 -13.35
CA VAL A 377 -4.24 19.12 -14.72
C VAL A 377 -5.38 20.01 -15.21
N ARG A 378 -6.65 19.65 -14.94
CA ARG A 378 -7.84 20.45 -15.33
C ARG A 378 -7.93 21.79 -14.61
N THR A 379 -7.35 21.90 -13.43
CA THR A 379 -7.39 23.13 -12.60
C THR A 379 -6.07 23.90 -12.58
N GLY A 380 -4.96 23.25 -12.94
CA GLY A 380 -3.60 23.78 -12.88
C GLY A 380 -3.27 24.83 -13.95
N THR A 381 -2.01 25.28 -13.94
CA THR A 381 -1.52 26.37 -14.79
C THR A 381 -1.71 26.10 -16.29
N TYR A 382 -1.60 24.84 -16.71
CA TYR A 382 -1.69 24.40 -18.11
C TYR A 382 -3.08 23.84 -18.50
N ARG A 383 -4.13 24.12 -17.72
CA ARG A 383 -5.49 23.61 -17.96
C ARG A 383 -6.07 23.89 -19.36
N GLN A 384 -5.61 24.94 -20.02
CA GLN A 384 -6.10 25.33 -21.36
C GLN A 384 -5.31 24.66 -22.50
N LEU A 385 -4.18 24.03 -22.19
CA LEU A 385 -3.30 23.41 -23.18
C LEU A 385 -3.88 22.09 -23.70
N PHE A 386 -4.49 21.30 -22.82
CA PHE A 386 -5.01 19.96 -23.15
C PHE A 386 -6.48 20.03 -23.56
N HIS A 387 -6.85 19.26 -24.58
CA HIS A 387 -8.26 19.16 -24.95
C HIS A 387 -9.00 18.34 -23.87
N PRO A 388 -10.17 18.77 -23.37
CA PRO A 388 -10.86 18.08 -22.27
C PRO A 388 -11.16 16.60 -22.55
N GLU A 389 -11.40 16.24 -23.81
CA GLU A 389 -11.64 14.84 -24.20
C GLU A 389 -10.39 13.94 -24.18
N GLN A 390 -9.20 14.51 -24.06
CA GLN A 390 -7.95 13.75 -23.87
C GLN A 390 -7.76 13.37 -22.39
N LEU A 391 -8.33 14.15 -21.48
CA LEU A 391 -8.25 13.96 -20.04
C LEU A 391 -9.32 12.95 -19.57
N ILE A 392 -9.04 11.64 -19.68
CA ILE A 392 -9.98 10.59 -19.26
C ILE A 392 -9.69 10.18 -17.81
N SER A 393 -10.75 10.09 -17.01
CA SER A 393 -10.72 9.69 -15.60
C SER A 393 -11.74 8.57 -15.35
N GLY A 394 -11.36 7.57 -14.57
CA GLY A 394 -12.25 6.50 -14.10
C GLY A 394 -13.02 6.86 -12.84
N LYS A 395 -13.98 6.00 -12.46
CA LYS A 395 -14.74 6.14 -11.20
C LYS A 395 -14.13 5.40 -10.03
N GLU A 396 -13.34 4.36 -10.29
CA GLU A 396 -12.68 3.52 -9.29
C GLU A 396 -11.21 3.39 -9.68
N ASP A 397 -10.35 3.17 -8.69
CA ASP A 397 -8.93 2.89 -8.91
C ASP A 397 -8.63 1.38 -8.94
N ALA A 398 -7.40 1.06 -9.33
CA ALA A 398 -6.92 -0.31 -9.31
C ALA A 398 -6.39 -0.76 -7.94
N ALA A 399 -6.43 0.09 -6.90
CA ALA A 399 -6.00 -0.20 -5.52
C ALA A 399 -4.68 -0.98 -5.39
N ASN A 400 -3.64 -0.60 -6.16
CA ASN A 400 -2.35 -1.31 -6.25
C ASN A 400 -2.42 -2.79 -6.68
N ASN A 401 -3.48 -3.20 -7.38
CA ASN A 401 -3.65 -4.55 -7.90
C ASN A 401 -3.59 -4.54 -9.45
N PHE A 402 -2.59 -5.22 -10.02
CA PHE A 402 -2.46 -5.40 -11.47
C PHE A 402 -3.71 -5.99 -12.11
N ALA A 403 -4.30 -7.03 -11.48
CA ALA A 403 -5.46 -7.72 -12.03
C ALA A 403 -6.69 -6.81 -12.12
N ARG A 404 -6.89 -5.89 -11.16
CA ARG A 404 -7.92 -4.84 -11.28
C ARG A 404 -7.67 -3.93 -12.47
N GLY A 405 -6.43 -3.48 -12.61
CA GLY A 405 -6.01 -2.61 -13.70
C GLY A 405 -6.09 -3.27 -15.07
N HIS A 406 -5.93 -4.59 -15.17
CA HIS A 406 -5.86 -5.31 -16.44
C HIS A 406 -7.17 -6.04 -16.80
N TYR A 407 -7.80 -6.73 -15.86
CA TYR A 407 -8.91 -7.66 -16.09
C TYR A 407 -10.28 -7.09 -15.77
N THR A 408 -10.43 -6.25 -14.74
CA THR A 408 -11.74 -5.72 -14.33
C THR A 408 -11.92 -4.27 -14.72
N ILE A 409 -11.43 -3.32 -13.91
CA ILE A 409 -11.66 -1.88 -14.11
C ILE A 409 -11.03 -1.38 -15.41
N GLY A 410 -9.82 -1.87 -15.76
CA GLY A 410 -9.15 -1.44 -16.99
C GLY A 410 -9.92 -1.77 -18.26
N LYS A 411 -10.58 -2.94 -18.30
CA LYS A 411 -11.37 -3.36 -19.47
C LYS A 411 -12.58 -2.45 -19.72
N GLU A 412 -13.14 -1.85 -18.68
CA GLU A 412 -14.27 -0.92 -18.83
C GLU A 412 -13.89 0.38 -19.55
N ILE A 413 -12.62 0.78 -19.46
CA ILE A 413 -12.15 2.11 -19.91
C ILE A 413 -11.22 2.02 -21.13
N VAL A 414 -10.57 0.88 -21.38
CA VAL A 414 -9.61 0.73 -22.48
C VAL A 414 -10.18 1.08 -23.86
N ASP A 415 -11.44 0.73 -24.14
CA ASP A 415 -12.06 1.03 -25.44
C ASP A 415 -12.25 2.53 -25.67
N LEU A 416 -12.63 3.27 -24.61
CA LEU A 416 -12.74 4.73 -24.65
C LEU A 416 -11.37 5.36 -24.91
N VAL A 417 -10.35 4.85 -24.24
CA VAL A 417 -8.95 5.28 -24.42
C VAL A 417 -8.48 5.08 -25.86
N LEU A 418 -8.69 3.89 -26.41
CA LEU A 418 -8.30 3.54 -27.78
C LEU A 418 -9.02 4.41 -28.82
N ASP A 419 -10.29 4.74 -28.62
CA ASP A 419 -11.01 5.66 -29.51
C ASP A 419 -10.38 7.06 -29.52
N ARG A 420 -9.97 7.57 -28.35
CA ARG A 420 -9.29 8.88 -28.27
C ARG A 420 -7.91 8.86 -28.91
N ILE A 421 -7.14 7.78 -28.72
CA ILE A 421 -5.85 7.58 -29.40
C ILE A 421 -6.04 7.54 -30.91
N ARG A 422 -7.05 6.81 -31.38
CA ARG A 422 -7.36 6.68 -32.80
C ARG A 422 -7.65 8.03 -33.44
N LYS A 423 -8.46 8.87 -32.78
CA LYS A 423 -8.72 10.26 -33.23
C LYS A 423 -7.44 11.09 -33.36
N LEU A 424 -6.47 10.92 -32.46
CA LEU A 424 -5.18 11.62 -32.55
C LEU A 424 -4.30 11.05 -33.65
N ALA A 425 -4.28 9.73 -33.81
CA ALA A 425 -3.56 9.05 -34.89
C ALA A 425 -4.09 9.46 -36.28
N ASP A 426 -5.41 9.58 -36.44
CA ASP A 426 -6.06 9.99 -37.70
C ASP A 426 -5.73 11.45 -38.08
N ASN A 427 -5.46 12.31 -37.09
CA ASN A 427 -4.99 13.67 -37.31
C ASN A 427 -3.50 13.76 -37.72
N CYS A 428 -2.76 12.65 -37.66
CA CYS A 428 -1.36 12.60 -38.06
C CYS A 428 -1.20 12.25 -39.54
N THR A 429 -0.40 13.02 -40.29
CA THR A 429 -0.04 12.64 -41.68
C THR A 429 1.06 11.58 -41.74
N GLY A 430 1.77 11.33 -40.63
CA GLY A 430 2.90 10.40 -40.57
C GLY A 430 3.26 10.00 -39.14
N LEU A 431 2.36 9.29 -38.45
CA LEU A 431 2.60 8.80 -37.08
C LEU A 431 3.86 7.90 -37.04
N GLN A 432 4.84 8.27 -36.22
CA GLN A 432 6.09 7.51 -36.05
C GLN A 432 5.95 6.37 -35.04
N GLY A 433 5.33 6.66 -33.89
CA GLY A 433 5.25 5.74 -32.77
C GLY A 433 4.52 6.31 -31.57
N PHE A 434 4.52 5.58 -30.47
CA PHE A 434 3.90 5.94 -29.20
C PHE A 434 4.97 6.04 -28.11
N CYS A 435 4.87 7.07 -27.26
CA CYS A 435 5.62 7.16 -26.02
C CYS A 435 4.64 6.86 -24.88
N VAL A 436 4.88 5.79 -24.15
CA VAL A 436 4.06 5.34 -23.02
C VAL A 436 4.81 5.66 -21.73
N TYR A 437 4.13 6.28 -20.77
CA TYR A 437 4.68 6.59 -19.46
C TYR A 437 3.93 5.78 -18.43
N ASN A 438 4.62 4.91 -17.70
CA ASN A 438 3.98 4.03 -16.72
C ASN A 438 4.88 3.74 -15.52
N ALA A 439 4.28 3.23 -14.46
CA ALA A 439 4.98 2.77 -13.26
C ALA A 439 4.65 1.29 -13.04
N CYS A 440 5.68 0.47 -12.82
CA CYS A 440 5.52 -0.98 -12.63
C CYS A 440 4.83 -1.35 -11.31
N GLY A 441 4.86 -0.47 -10.30
CA GLY A 441 4.44 -0.82 -8.94
C GLY A 441 2.97 -0.60 -8.65
N GLY A 442 2.35 0.39 -9.31
CA GLY A 442 0.94 0.71 -9.10
C GLY A 442 0.04 -0.20 -9.93
N GLY A 443 -1.20 -0.43 -9.48
CA GLY A 443 -2.16 -1.31 -10.17
C GLY A 443 -2.60 -0.78 -11.53
N THR A 444 -2.78 0.54 -11.66
CA THR A 444 -3.20 1.16 -12.93
C THR A 444 -2.05 1.29 -13.91
N GLY A 445 -0.89 1.79 -13.44
CA GLY A 445 0.30 1.98 -14.27
C GLY A 445 0.83 0.67 -14.84
N SER A 446 0.80 -0.41 -14.05
CA SER A 446 1.14 -1.76 -14.52
C SER A 446 -0.01 -2.37 -15.32
N GLY A 447 -1.16 -2.65 -14.69
CA GLY A 447 -2.26 -3.40 -15.30
C GLY A 447 -2.88 -2.75 -16.54
N LEU A 448 -3.40 -1.52 -16.41
CA LEU A 448 -4.02 -0.81 -17.54
C LEU A 448 -2.96 -0.41 -18.57
N GLY A 449 -1.75 -0.04 -18.13
CA GLY A 449 -0.62 0.24 -19.02
C GLY A 449 -0.29 -0.94 -19.93
N CYS A 450 -0.20 -2.14 -19.37
CA CYS A 450 0.03 -3.38 -20.12
C CYS A 450 -1.12 -3.71 -21.07
N LEU A 451 -2.37 -3.63 -20.58
CA LEU A 451 -3.57 -3.85 -21.40
C LEU A 451 -3.60 -2.89 -22.61
N MET A 452 -3.21 -1.64 -22.42
CA MET A 452 -3.13 -0.67 -23.51
C MET A 452 -2.03 -1.02 -24.50
N LEU A 453 -0.85 -1.44 -24.03
CA LEU A 453 0.27 -1.83 -24.89
C LEU A 453 -0.08 -3.04 -25.78
N GLU A 454 -0.79 -4.02 -25.23
CA GLU A 454 -1.34 -5.16 -25.99
C GLU A 454 -2.25 -4.68 -27.13
N ARG A 455 -3.23 -3.83 -26.79
CA ARG A 455 -4.20 -3.31 -27.77
C ARG A 455 -3.55 -2.43 -28.82
N LEU A 456 -2.57 -1.60 -28.44
CA LEU A 456 -1.79 -0.80 -29.38
C LEU A 456 -0.93 -1.67 -30.30
N SER A 457 -0.43 -2.80 -29.82
CA SER A 457 0.30 -3.76 -30.64
C SER A 457 -0.60 -4.44 -31.66
N VAL A 458 -1.87 -4.68 -31.33
CA VAL A 458 -2.89 -5.18 -32.27
C VAL A 458 -3.27 -4.13 -33.30
N ASP A 459 -3.67 -2.92 -32.86
CA ASP A 459 -4.17 -1.86 -33.76
C ASP A 459 -3.05 -1.19 -34.57
N TYR A 460 -1.86 -1.04 -33.99
CA TYR A 460 -0.72 -0.30 -34.55
C TYR A 460 0.60 -1.09 -34.54
N GLY A 461 0.56 -2.40 -34.84
CA GLY A 461 1.73 -3.28 -34.72
C GLY A 461 3.01 -2.87 -35.47
N LYS A 462 2.92 -2.06 -36.54
CA LYS A 462 4.09 -1.55 -37.28
C LYS A 462 4.71 -0.28 -36.69
N LYS A 463 4.09 0.32 -35.68
CA LYS A 463 4.55 1.58 -35.06
C LYS A 463 5.39 1.27 -33.83
N SER A 464 6.50 1.99 -33.70
CA SER A 464 7.41 1.81 -32.56
C SER A 464 6.75 2.28 -31.26
N LYS A 465 6.97 1.56 -30.17
CA LYS A 465 6.45 1.83 -28.82
C LYS A 465 7.64 1.97 -27.88
N ILE A 466 7.87 3.19 -27.39
CA ILE A 466 8.89 3.48 -26.39
C ILE A 466 8.20 3.64 -25.04
N SER A 467 8.65 2.89 -24.05
CA SER A 467 8.15 3.00 -22.67
C SER A 467 9.13 3.76 -21.80
N PHE A 468 8.64 4.74 -21.05
CA PHE A 468 9.35 5.43 -19.97
C PHE A 468 8.78 4.91 -18.66
N THR A 469 9.48 3.96 -18.06
CA THR A 469 8.95 3.15 -16.98
C THR A 469 9.66 3.44 -15.67
N VAL A 470 8.89 3.80 -14.64
CA VAL A 470 9.41 3.83 -13.27
C VAL A 470 9.42 2.44 -12.70
N TRP A 471 10.62 2.03 -12.30
CA TRP A 471 10.92 0.78 -11.68
C TRP A 471 10.65 0.83 -10.18
N CYS A 472 10.16 -0.27 -9.63
CA CYS A 472 9.88 -0.40 -8.22
C CYS A 472 11.18 -0.56 -7.44
N CYS A 473 11.31 0.19 -6.35
CA CYS A 473 12.40 0.00 -5.44
C CYS A 473 11.90 -0.76 -4.18
N PRO A 474 12.46 -1.95 -3.90
CA PRO A 474 12.27 -2.68 -2.66
C PRO A 474 12.36 -1.87 -1.36
N GLN A 475 13.14 -0.79 -1.36
CA GLN A 475 13.44 0.05 -0.21
C GLN A 475 12.60 1.33 -0.16
N VAL A 476 11.81 1.64 -1.19
CA VAL A 476 10.99 2.86 -1.29
C VAL A 476 9.51 2.53 -1.60
N ALA A 477 9.17 1.24 -1.68
CA ALA A 477 7.83 0.75 -2.01
C ALA A 477 6.74 1.33 -1.09
N THR A 478 5.66 1.80 -1.71
CA THR A 478 4.42 2.29 -1.06
C THR A 478 3.43 1.18 -0.77
N ALA A 479 3.46 0.14 -1.60
CA ALA A 479 2.56 -1.00 -1.49
C ALA A 479 3.37 -2.29 -1.37
N VAL A 480 2.85 -3.21 -0.57
CA VAL A 480 3.50 -4.49 -0.31
C VAL A 480 3.58 -5.34 -1.58
N VAL A 481 2.57 -5.22 -2.45
CA VAL A 481 2.39 -6.04 -3.66
C VAL A 481 3.11 -5.49 -4.91
N GLU A 482 3.92 -4.44 -4.78
CA GLU A 482 4.68 -3.87 -5.91
C GLU A 482 5.55 -4.89 -6.68
N PRO A 483 6.24 -5.86 -6.05
CA PRO A 483 7.01 -6.85 -6.79
C PRO A 483 6.14 -7.73 -7.70
N TYR A 484 4.93 -8.12 -7.28
CA TYR A 484 3.99 -8.86 -8.14
C TYR A 484 3.58 -8.04 -9.36
N ASN A 485 3.16 -6.79 -9.13
CA ASN A 485 2.79 -5.89 -10.23
C ASN A 485 3.95 -5.67 -11.19
N THR A 486 5.19 -5.61 -10.68
CA THR A 486 6.39 -5.40 -11.50
C THR A 486 6.69 -6.59 -12.39
N VAL A 487 6.70 -7.81 -11.85
CA VAL A 487 6.97 -9.02 -12.64
C VAL A 487 5.92 -9.20 -13.73
N LEU A 488 4.63 -9.02 -13.39
CA LEU A 488 3.53 -9.08 -14.37
C LEU A 488 3.64 -7.96 -15.41
N CYS A 489 4.01 -6.75 -14.99
CA CYS A 489 4.22 -5.64 -15.92
C CYS A 489 5.36 -5.92 -16.90
N VAL A 490 6.48 -6.43 -16.41
CA VAL A 490 7.67 -6.73 -17.21
C VAL A 490 7.39 -7.81 -18.24
N HIS A 491 6.61 -8.85 -17.87
CA HIS A 491 6.16 -9.88 -18.81
C HIS A 491 5.45 -9.27 -20.02
N SER A 492 4.47 -8.37 -19.82
CA SER A 492 3.82 -7.69 -20.96
C SER A 492 4.73 -6.67 -21.68
N LEU A 493 5.61 -5.96 -20.95
CA LEU A 493 6.56 -5.03 -21.55
C LEU A 493 7.55 -5.75 -22.47
N LEU A 494 7.94 -6.98 -22.13
CA LEU A 494 8.86 -7.80 -22.91
C LEU A 494 8.32 -8.08 -24.31
N GLU A 495 7.01 -8.29 -24.45
CA GLU A 495 6.39 -8.61 -25.74
C GLU A 495 5.95 -7.38 -26.54
N HIS A 496 5.51 -6.32 -25.88
CA HIS A 496 4.77 -5.23 -26.54
C HIS A 496 5.52 -3.90 -26.63
N THR A 497 6.71 -3.79 -26.06
CA THR A 497 7.54 -2.58 -26.19
C THR A 497 8.76 -2.82 -27.05
N ASP A 498 9.16 -1.80 -27.82
CA ASP A 498 10.36 -1.87 -28.66
C ASP A 498 11.61 -1.41 -27.89
N VAL A 499 11.44 -0.43 -26.99
CA VAL A 499 12.50 0.10 -26.10
C VAL A 499 11.85 0.50 -24.78
N THR A 500 12.38 -0.01 -23.66
CA THR A 500 11.94 0.37 -22.32
C THR A 500 13.07 1.10 -21.59
N ILE A 501 12.83 2.36 -21.25
CA ILE A 501 13.76 3.21 -20.53
C ILE A 501 13.39 3.17 -19.06
N MET A 502 14.31 2.68 -18.23
CA MET A 502 14.06 2.47 -16.80
C MET A 502 14.52 3.66 -15.96
N TYR A 503 13.70 4.01 -14.98
CA TYR A 503 14.00 4.99 -13.94
C TYR A 503 13.77 4.38 -12.56
N ASP A 504 14.77 4.43 -11.69
CA ASP A 504 14.68 3.92 -10.32
C ASP A 504 14.48 5.09 -9.35
N ASN A 505 13.39 5.06 -8.59
CA ASN A 505 13.08 6.09 -7.60
C ASN A 505 14.20 6.26 -6.57
N GLU A 506 14.89 5.18 -6.19
CA GLU A 506 15.99 5.23 -5.20
C GLU A 506 17.21 5.96 -5.77
N ALA A 507 17.58 5.66 -7.01
CA ALA A 507 18.70 6.33 -7.67
C ALA A 507 18.43 7.82 -7.88
N LEU A 508 17.20 8.16 -8.30
CA LEU A 508 16.78 9.55 -8.46
C LEU A 508 16.80 10.32 -7.13
N TYR A 509 16.35 9.68 -6.05
CA TYR A 509 16.39 10.26 -4.71
C TYR A 509 17.82 10.54 -4.25
N ASP A 510 18.73 9.57 -4.42
CA ASP A 510 20.14 9.69 -4.10
C ASP A 510 20.82 10.83 -4.89
N ILE A 511 20.49 10.97 -6.18
CA ILE A 511 20.99 12.05 -7.04
C ILE A 511 20.49 13.42 -6.55
N CYS A 512 19.19 13.56 -6.29
CA CYS A 512 18.63 14.83 -5.81
C CYS A 512 19.26 15.26 -4.48
N ARG A 513 19.46 14.31 -3.56
CA ARG A 513 20.05 14.59 -2.26
C ARG A 513 21.52 14.98 -2.34
N ARG A 514 22.29 14.28 -3.17
CA ARG A 514 23.75 14.49 -3.28
C ARG A 514 24.11 15.70 -4.13
N ASN A 515 23.46 15.87 -5.28
CA ASN A 515 23.87 16.83 -6.29
C ASN A 515 23.09 18.15 -6.22
N LEU A 516 21.82 18.10 -5.79
CA LEU A 516 20.97 19.30 -5.66
C LEU A 516 20.93 19.85 -4.22
N ASP A 517 21.62 19.19 -3.29
CA ASP A 517 21.64 19.50 -1.85
C ASP A 517 20.25 19.54 -1.19
N ILE A 518 19.31 18.78 -1.74
CA ILE A 518 17.95 18.68 -1.20
C ILE A 518 17.95 17.60 -0.13
N GLU A 519 17.84 17.98 1.15
CA GLU A 519 17.89 17.01 2.25
C GLU A 519 16.80 15.93 2.16
N ARG A 520 15.61 16.32 1.68
CA ARG A 520 14.45 15.43 1.49
C ARG A 520 13.76 15.73 0.14
N PRO A 521 14.20 15.10 -0.96
CA PRO A 521 13.58 15.24 -2.28
C PRO A 521 12.10 14.84 -2.27
N THR A 522 11.24 15.64 -2.91
CA THR A 522 9.83 15.34 -3.16
C THR A 522 9.63 14.82 -4.58
N TYR A 523 8.44 14.29 -4.89
CA TYR A 523 8.10 13.82 -6.23
C TYR A 523 8.16 14.90 -7.29
N THR A 524 7.87 16.14 -6.94
CA THR A 524 8.07 17.27 -7.83
C THR A 524 9.56 17.40 -8.21
N ASN A 525 10.49 17.20 -7.26
CA ASN A 525 11.92 17.25 -7.56
C ASN A 525 12.35 16.07 -8.46
N LEU A 526 11.91 14.85 -8.14
CA LEU A 526 12.21 13.64 -8.92
C LEU A 526 11.66 13.76 -10.35
N ASN A 527 10.37 14.11 -10.47
CA ASN A 527 9.69 14.24 -11.75
C ASN A 527 10.29 15.38 -12.60
N ARG A 528 10.80 16.47 -12.00
CA ARG A 528 11.54 17.52 -12.73
C ARG A 528 12.84 16.99 -13.33
N LEU A 529 13.59 16.16 -12.58
CA LEU A 529 14.81 15.54 -13.08
C LEU A 529 14.50 14.57 -14.24
N ILE A 530 13.47 13.72 -14.08
CA ILE A 530 13.00 12.82 -15.14
C ILE A 530 12.56 13.62 -16.37
N ALA A 531 11.79 14.70 -16.20
CA ALA A 531 11.35 15.54 -17.31
C ALA A 531 12.51 16.16 -18.10
N GLN A 532 13.61 16.53 -17.43
CA GLN A 532 14.82 17.02 -18.10
C GLN A 532 15.52 15.96 -18.94
N ILE A 533 15.55 14.73 -18.44
CA ILE A 533 16.11 13.58 -19.15
C ILE A 533 15.26 13.30 -20.38
N ILE A 534 13.95 13.13 -20.21
CA ILE A 534 13.01 12.85 -21.32
C ILE A 534 13.04 13.98 -22.35
N SER A 535 13.16 15.24 -21.93
CA SER A 535 13.36 16.37 -22.85
C SER A 535 14.66 16.31 -23.61
N SER A 536 15.74 15.80 -23.02
CA SER A 536 17.01 15.61 -23.71
C SER A 536 16.97 14.46 -24.70
N LEU A 537 16.27 13.37 -24.36
CA LEU A 537 16.11 12.20 -25.24
C LEU A 537 15.20 12.48 -26.44
N THR A 538 14.12 13.23 -26.23
CA THR A 538 13.18 13.62 -27.30
C THR A 538 13.61 14.87 -28.05
N ALA A 539 14.76 15.48 -27.71
CA ALA A 539 15.19 16.74 -28.32
C ALA A 539 15.46 16.60 -29.83
N SER A 540 15.98 15.47 -30.29
CA SER A 540 16.24 15.21 -31.71
C SER A 540 14.95 15.07 -32.53
N LEU A 541 13.84 14.72 -31.89
CA LEU A 541 12.53 14.63 -32.52
C LEU A 541 11.83 16.00 -32.59
N ARG A 542 12.16 16.91 -31.67
CA ARG A 542 11.50 18.21 -31.50
C ARG A 542 12.23 19.37 -32.19
N PHE A 543 13.54 19.26 -32.34
CA PHE A 543 14.39 20.32 -32.86
C PHE A 543 15.38 19.77 -33.86
N ASP A 544 15.71 20.60 -34.85
CA ASP A 544 16.75 20.26 -35.80
C ASP A 544 18.14 20.41 -35.14
N GLY A 545 18.94 19.35 -35.20
CA GLY A 545 20.29 19.27 -34.67
C GLY A 545 21.32 18.95 -35.75
N ALA A 546 22.60 19.00 -35.38
CA ALA A 546 23.68 18.60 -36.30
C ALA A 546 23.66 17.09 -36.59
N LEU A 547 23.14 16.31 -35.65
CA LEU A 547 22.99 14.87 -35.77
C LEU A 547 21.73 14.46 -34.99
N ASN A 548 20.65 14.23 -35.75
CA ASN A 548 19.36 13.80 -35.20
C ASN A 548 19.31 12.27 -35.11
N VAL A 549 18.54 11.79 -34.14
CA VAL A 549 18.28 10.36 -33.90
C VAL A 549 16.76 10.21 -33.84
N ASP A 550 16.22 9.38 -34.73
CA ASP A 550 14.79 9.08 -34.82
C ASP A 550 14.35 8.01 -33.80
N ILE A 551 13.04 7.88 -33.56
CA ILE A 551 12.46 6.85 -32.67
C ILE A 551 12.89 5.44 -33.10
N THR A 552 12.81 5.14 -34.40
CA THR A 552 13.26 3.86 -34.96
C THR A 552 14.78 3.67 -34.87
N GLU A 553 15.53 4.77 -34.80
CA GLU A 553 16.97 4.71 -34.56
C GLU A 553 17.31 4.33 -33.11
N PHE A 554 16.44 4.58 -32.12
CA PHE A 554 16.67 4.05 -30.78
C PHE A 554 16.63 2.53 -30.78
N GLN A 555 15.62 1.93 -31.41
CA GLN A 555 15.51 0.47 -31.52
C GLN A 555 16.71 -0.12 -32.26
N THR A 556 17.00 0.37 -33.48
CA THR A 556 18.06 -0.22 -34.33
C THR A 556 19.48 -0.03 -33.78
N ASN A 557 19.74 1.02 -32.98
CA ASN A 557 21.08 1.28 -32.43
C ASN A 557 21.29 0.74 -31.02
N LEU A 558 20.24 0.57 -30.22
CA LEU A 558 20.36 0.19 -28.81
C LEU A 558 19.89 -1.23 -28.50
N VAL A 559 19.05 -1.84 -29.34
CA VAL A 559 18.45 -3.17 -29.10
C VAL A 559 19.09 -4.20 -30.03
N PRO A 560 20.15 -4.91 -29.60
CA PRO A 560 20.77 -5.95 -30.42
C PRO A 560 19.91 -7.22 -30.54
N TYR A 561 19.15 -7.54 -29.48
CA TYR A 561 18.25 -8.69 -29.42
C TYR A 561 16.87 -8.23 -28.97
N PRO A 562 15.77 -8.76 -29.58
CA PRO A 562 14.41 -8.28 -29.28
C PRO A 562 13.99 -8.33 -27.81
N ARG A 563 14.47 -9.30 -27.02
CA ARG A 563 14.19 -9.43 -25.57
C ARG A 563 15.04 -8.48 -24.71
N ILE A 564 16.17 -8.00 -25.23
CA ILE A 564 17.17 -7.20 -24.51
C ILE A 564 17.00 -5.73 -24.87
N HIS A 565 15.83 -5.17 -24.53
CA HIS A 565 15.43 -3.79 -24.85
C HIS A 565 15.24 -2.89 -23.63
N PHE A 566 15.77 -3.28 -22.47
CA PHE A 566 15.73 -2.49 -21.25
C PHE A 566 16.98 -1.62 -21.11
N MET A 567 16.78 -0.31 -21.04
CA MET A 567 17.84 0.69 -21.15
C MET A 567 18.15 1.37 -19.82
N LEU A 568 19.43 1.52 -19.53
CA LEU A 568 19.94 2.38 -18.45
C LEU A 568 20.09 3.81 -18.96
N THR A 569 19.76 4.77 -18.10
CA THR A 569 19.86 6.20 -18.42
C THR A 569 20.81 6.92 -17.44
N SER A 570 21.56 7.89 -17.94
CA SER A 570 22.37 8.80 -17.13
C SER A 570 22.32 10.22 -17.68
N TYR A 571 22.43 11.21 -16.80
CA TYR A 571 22.40 12.62 -17.19
C TYR A 571 23.49 13.41 -16.47
N ALA A 572 24.20 14.24 -17.23
CA ALA A 572 25.15 15.17 -16.67
C ALA A 572 25.17 16.50 -17.45
N PRO A 573 25.37 17.64 -16.78
CA PRO A 573 25.57 17.75 -15.34
C PRO A 573 24.25 17.94 -14.57
N VAL A 574 24.21 17.45 -13.33
CA VAL A 574 23.13 17.72 -12.36
C VAL A 574 23.71 18.64 -11.30
N ILE A 575 23.38 19.93 -11.36
CA ILE A 575 23.95 20.98 -10.49
C ILE A 575 22.79 21.82 -9.90
N SER A 576 22.85 22.09 -8.60
CA SER A 576 21.94 23.01 -7.91
C SER A 576 22.02 24.43 -8.46
N ALA A 577 20.89 25.14 -8.53
CA ALA A 577 20.83 26.54 -8.93
C ALA A 577 21.80 27.46 -8.14
N GLU A 578 22.11 27.14 -6.89
CA GLU A 578 23.04 27.90 -6.04
C GLU A 578 24.51 27.73 -6.45
N LYS A 579 24.88 26.54 -6.94
CA LYS A 579 26.26 26.17 -7.32
C LYS A 579 26.62 26.56 -8.77
N ALA A 580 25.65 27.04 -9.54
CA ALA A 580 25.75 27.31 -10.98
C ALA A 580 26.90 28.25 -11.41
N TYR A 581 27.28 29.21 -10.56
CA TYR A 581 28.27 30.26 -10.92
C TYR A 581 29.73 29.81 -10.79
N HIS A 582 30.00 28.68 -10.11
CA HIS A 582 31.36 28.26 -9.77
C HIS A 582 31.94 27.22 -10.72
N GLU A 583 31.11 26.51 -11.50
CA GLU A 583 31.54 25.36 -12.30
C GLU A 583 31.00 25.42 -13.74
N GLN A 584 31.88 25.70 -14.71
CA GLN A 584 31.59 25.48 -16.13
C GLN A 584 32.27 24.19 -16.59
N LEU A 585 31.49 23.13 -16.72
CA LEU A 585 32.01 21.82 -17.15
C LEU A 585 32.23 21.80 -18.67
N SER A 586 33.37 21.25 -19.08
CA SER A 586 33.73 20.99 -20.47
C SER A 586 32.99 19.79 -21.04
N VAL A 587 33.00 19.63 -22.37
CA VAL A 587 32.41 18.46 -23.04
C VAL A 587 33.04 17.16 -22.52
N ALA A 588 34.36 17.13 -22.31
CA ALA A 588 35.05 15.94 -21.81
C ALA A 588 34.61 15.56 -20.38
N GLU A 589 34.39 16.54 -19.51
CA GLU A 589 33.97 16.30 -18.11
C GLU A 589 32.53 15.78 -18.03
N ILE A 590 31.59 16.37 -18.78
CA ILE A 590 30.20 15.87 -18.81
C ILE A 590 30.13 14.47 -19.44
N THR A 591 30.94 14.19 -20.47
CA THR A 591 31.05 12.87 -21.10
C THR A 591 31.59 11.83 -20.12
N MET A 592 32.53 12.19 -19.25
CA MET A 592 33.01 11.29 -18.21
C MET A 592 31.97 11.06 -17.11
N SER A 593 31.27 12.13 -16.72
CA SER A 593 30.31 12.11 -15.61
C SER A 593 29.12 11.18 -15.85
N VAL A 594 28.67 11.03 -17.11
CA VAL A 594 27.56 10.11 -17.45
C VAL A 594 27.93 8.62 -17.32
N PHE A 595 29.22 8.27 -17.24
CA PHE A 595 29.65 6.89 -16.96
C PHE A 595 29.93 6.65 -15.47
N GLU A 596 29.76 7.66 -14.62
CA GLU A 596 29.89 7.48 -13.18
C GLU A 596 28.62 6.81 -12.62
N PRO A 597 28.76 5.78 -11.77
CA PRO A 597 27.61 5.14 -11.14
C PRO A 597 26.72 6.12 -10.35
N ALA A 598 27.32 7.19 -9.83
CA ALA A 598 26.63 8.26 -9.11
C ALA A 598 25.63 9.05 -9.96
N SER A 599 25.78 9.03 -11.29
CA SER A 599 24.95 9.76 -12.25
C SER A 599 23.93 8.86 -12.96
N MET A 600 23.89 7.57 -12.63
CA MET A 600 22.96 6.60 -13.23
C MET A 600 21.59 6.74 -12.60
N MET A 601 20.55 6.69 -13.43
CA MET A 601 19.15 6.82 -13.01
C MET A 601 18.53 5.49 -12.54
N VAL A 602 19.32 4.42 -12.58
CA VAL A 602 18.94 3.09 -12.12
C VAL A 602 20.03 2.58 -11.20
N LYS A 603 19.65 2.08 -10.00
CA LYS A 603 20.63 1.64 -9.01
C LYS A 603 21.18 0.26 -9.37
N CYS A 604 22.27 0.26 -10.13
CA CYS A 604 23.05 -0.92 -10.50
C CYS A 604 24.54 -0.54 -10.51
N ALA A 605 25.43 -1.53 -10.46
CA ALA A 605 26.86 -1.31 -10.63
C ALA A 605 27.27 -1.53 -12.09
N PRO A 606 27.44 -0.48 -12.93
CA PRO A 606 27.72 -0.65 -14.35
C PRO A 606 29.06 -1.34 -14.63
N ARG A 607 29.95 -1.35 -13.63
CA ARG A 607 31.26 -2.02 -13.69
C ARG A 607 31.18 -3.54 -13.61
N HIS A 608 30.08 -4.09 -13.10
CA HIS A 608 29.85 -5.54 -13.04
C HIS A 608 29.23 -6.09 -14.33
N GLY A 609 28.79 -5.21 -15.23
CA GLY A 609 28.27 -5.57 -16.54
C GLY A 609 29.16 -5.10 -17.69
N LYS A 610 28.73 -5.44 -18.91
CA LYS A 610 29.31 -4.95 -20.16
C LYS A 610 28.28 -4.11 -20.91
N TYR A 611 28.74 -3.13 -21.66
CA TYR A 611 27.91 -2.31 -22.53
C TYR A 611 27.77 -2.97 -23.90
N MET A 612 26.55 -3.09 -24.40
CA MET A 612 26.25 -3.54 -25.76
C MET A 612 26.19 -2.37 -26.72
N ALA A 613 25.53 -1.30 -26.30
CA ALA A 613 25.34 -0.08 -27.07
C ALA A 613 25.14 1.13 -26.17
N CYS A 614 25.65 2.28 -26.58
CA CYS A 614 25.54 3.55 -25.89
C CYS A 614 25.19 4.67 -26.88
N CYS A 615 24.13 5.41 -26.60
CA CYS A 615 23.75 6.63 -27.30
C CYS A 615 23.95 7.83 -26.38
N MET A 616 24.71 8.82 -26.86
CA MET A 616 25.02 10.06 -26.14
C MET A 616 24.35 11.25 -26.82
N MET A 617 23.39 11.86 -26.14
CA MET A 617 22.60 12.99 -26.63
C MET A 617 23.11 14.29 -25.99
N TYR A 618 23.92 15.03 -26.73
CA TYR A 618 24.48 16.31 -26.31
C TYR A 618 23.54 17.47 -26.66
N ARG A 619 23.42 18.43 -25.74
CA ARG A 619 22.63 19.65 -25.92
C ARG A 619 23.41 20.90 -25.53
N GLY A 620 23.24 21.97 -26.31
CA GLY A 620 23.80 23.30 -26.05
C GLY A 620 25.09 23.61 -26.81
N ASP A 621 25.98 24.38 -26.19
CA ASP A 621 27.27 24.79 -26.77
C ASP A 621 28.25 23.60 -26.80
N VAL A 622 28.10 22.77 -27.84
CA VAL A 622 28.86 21.53 -28.01
C VAL A 622 29.45 21.47 -29.42
N VAL A 623 30.77 21.35 -29.49
CA VAL A 623 31.50 21.23 -30.76
C VAL A 623 31.69 19.74 -31.08
N PRO A 624 31.31 19.26 -32.29
CA PRO A 624 31.42 17.85 -32.66
C PRO A 624 32.84 17.26 -32.53
N LYS A 625 33.87 18.08 -32.74
CA LYS A 625 35.28 17.68 -32.56
C LYS A 625 35.59 17.27 -31.12
N ASP A 626 35.06 18.01 -30.15
CA ASP A 626 35.31 17.78 -28.73
C ASP A 626 34.56 16.53 -28.25
N VAL A 627 33.36 16.28 -28.78
CA VAL A 627 32.60 15.04 -28.56
C VAL A 627 33.42 13.83 -29.03
N ASN A 628 33.95 13.87 -30.26
CA ASN A 628 34.75 12.78 -30.80
C ASN A 628 36.02 12.53 -29.98
N ALA A 629 36.69 13.59 -29.50
CA ALA A 629 37.86 13.47 -28.64
C ALA A 629 37.51 12.88 -27.24
N ALA A 630 36.39 13.31 -26.66
CA ALA A 630 35.90 12.79 -25.39
C ALA A 630 35.53 11.29 -25.48
N VAL A 631 34.79 10.90 -26.53
CA VAL A 631 34.42 9.50 -26.79
C VAL A 631 35.66 8.64 -27.07
N ALA A 632 36.65 9.15 -27.82
CA ALA A 632 37.91 8.44 -28.02
C ALA A 632 38.64 8.17 -26.69
N THR A 633 38.60 9.14 -25.76
CA THR A 633 39.18 8.98 -24.43
C THR A 633 38.43 7.92 -23.61
N ILE A 634 37.09 7.95 -23.65
CA ILE A 634 36.24 6.94 -22.99
C ILE A 634 36.57 5.52 -23.46
N LYS A 635 36.73 5.32 -24.78
CA LYS A 635 37.08 4.01 -25.36
C LYS A 635 38.40 3.42 -24.85
N THR A 636 39.32 4.25 -24.35
CA THR A 636 40.59 3.78 -23.79
C THR A 636 40.53 3.40 -22.30
N LYS A 637 39.44 3.74 -21.61
CA LYS A 637 39.29 3.46 -20.17
C LYS A 637 38.90 2.01 -19.91
N ARG A 638 39.76 1.29 -19.20
CA ARG A 638 39.53 -0.12 -18.79
C ARG A 638 38.30 -0.35 -17.92
N THR A 639 37.79 0.69 -17.27
CA THR A 639 36.60 0.63 -16.40
C THR A 639 35.29 0.55 -17.18
N ILE A 640 35.31 0.85 -18.48
CA ILE A 640 34.13 0.83 -19.35
C ILE A 640 34.37 -0.29 -20.36
N GLN A 641 33.69 -1.42 -20.15
CA GLN A 641 33.86 -2.60 -20.98
C GLN A 641 32.67 -2.73 -21.92
N PHE A 642 32.96 -2.85 -23.21
CA PHE A 642 31.96 -3.21 -24.21
C PHE A 642 32.03 -4.72 -24.46
N VAL A 643 30.96 -5.27 -25.01
CA VAL A 643 30.95 -6.64 -25.56
C VAL A 643 31.90 -6.73 -26.75
N ASP A 644 32.57 -7.87 -26.91
CA ASP A 644 33.66 -8.04 -27.88
C ASP A 644 33.20 -7.93 -29.34
N TRP A 645 31.94 -8.29 -29.60
CA TRP A 645 31.31 -8.19 -30.92
C TRP A 645 30.80 -6.77 -31.26
N CYS A 646 30.77 -5.84 -30.29
CA CYS A 646 30.40 -4.43 -30.51
C CYS A 646 31.39 -3.44 -29.85
N PRO A 647 32.67 -3.42 -30.27
CA PRO A 647 33.69 -2.56 -29.66
C PRO A 647 33.52 -1.06 -29.99
N THR A 648 32.66 -0.72 -30.95
CA THR A 648 32.41 0.65 -31.42
C THR A 648 31.00 1.17 -31.14
N GLY A 649 30.28 0.60 -30.18
CA GLY A 649 28.86 0.85 -29.90
C GLY A 649 28.46 2.26 -29.41
N PHE A 650 29.14 3.32 -29.84
CA PHE A 650 28.80 4.71 -29.52
C PHE A 650 28.05 5.38 -30.67
N LYS A 651 26.84 5.85 -30.40
CA LYS A 651 26.10 6.80 -31.23
C LYS A 651 26.06 8.14 -30.51
N CYS A 652 26.23 9.25 -31.22
CA CYS A 652 26.19 10.59 -30.63
C CYS A 652 25.19 11.46 -31.37
N GLY A 653 24.22 12.05 -30.66
CA GLY A 653 23.34 13.10 -31.16
C GLY A 653 23.79 14.47 -30.63
N ILE A 654 23.70 15.52 -31.46
CA ILE A 654 24.11 16.88 -31.06
C ILE A 654 23.03 17.88 -31.45
N ASN A 655 22.51 18.58 -30.44
CA ASN A 655 21.55 19.65 -30.60
C ASN A 655 22.11 20.95 -30.03
N TYR A 656 22.13 22.03 -30.83
CA TYR A 656 22.71 23.31 -30.42
C TYR A 656 21.84 24.11 -29.45
N GLN A 657 20.58 23.73 -29.25
CA GLN A 657 19.72 24.39 -28.27
C GLN A 657 20.11 23.97 -26.85
N PRO A 658 20.44 24.93 -25.97
CA PRO A 658 20.77 24.61 -24.58
C PRO A 658 19.56 24.00 -23.85
N PRO A 659 19.81 23.19 -22.80
CA PRO A 659 18.73 22.69 -21.94
C PRO A 659 17.96 23.86 -21.30
N THR A 660 16.64 23.81 -21.41
CA THR A 660 15.75 24.73 -20.70
C THR A 660 15.57 24.22 -19.27
N VAL A 661 15.37 25.12 -18.30
CA VAL A 661 15.00 24.75 -16.92
C VAL A 661 13.68 25.39 -16.56
N VAL A 662 12.88 24.71 -15.73
CA VAL A 662 11.61 25.23 -15.22
C VAL A 662 11.90 26.42 -14.28
N PRO A 663 11.21 27.57 -14.43
CA PRO A 663 11.33 28.69 -13.51
C PRO A 663 11.02 28.27 -12.06
N GLY A 664 11.90 28.60 -11.11
CA GLY A 664 11.75 28.14 -9.72
C GLY A 664 12.06 26.66 -9.50
N GLY A 665 12.63 25.97 -10.51
CA GLY A 665 13.13 24.61 -10.38
C GLY A 665 14.51 24.52 -9.72
N ASP A 666 14.87 23.31 -9.32
CA ASP A 666 16.06 23.03 -8.50
C ASP A 666 17.37 22.99 -9.32
N LEU A 667 17.25 22.84 -10.64
CA LEU A 667 18.37 22.70 -11.57
C LEU A 667 18.89 24.05 -12.07
N ALA A 668 20.23 24.18 -12.07
CA ALA A 668 20.93 25.30 -12.65
C ALA A 668 20.75 25.41 -14.17
N LYS A 669 20.75 26.65 -14.68
CA LYS A 669 20.90 26.89 -16.12
C LYS A 669 22.31 26.52 -16.55
N VAL A 670 22.43 25.58 -17.48
CA VAL A 670 23.71 25.10 -18.01
C VAL A 670 23.82 25.39 -19.50
N MET A 671 25.04 25.71 -19.95
CA MET A 671 25.32 25.98 -21.36
C MET A 671 25.40 24.70 -22.20
N ARG A 672 25.70 23.57 -21.55
CA ARG A 672 25.84 22.26 -22.19
C ARG A 672 25.41 21.14 -21.25
N ALA A 673 24.81 20.09 -21.79
CA ALA A 673 24.49 18.86 -21.08
C ALA A 673 24.62 17.64 -22.01
N CYS A 674 24.75 16.46 -21.41
CA CYS A 674 24.78 15.18 -22.07
C CYS A 674 23.84 14.20 -21.36
N CYS A 675 22.93 13.62 -22.12
CA CYS A 675 22.09 12.50 -21.67
C CYS A 675 22.57 11.23 -22.35
N MET A 676 22.87 10.18 -21.58
CA MET A 676 23.26 8.88 -22.09
C MET A 676 22.10 7.89 -21.94
N ILE A 677 21.80 7.15 -23.01
CA ILE A 677 21.03 5.91 -22.96
C ILE A 677 21.99 4.79 -23.31
N SER A 678 22.02 3.74 -22.49
CA SER A 678 22.90 2.60 -22.73
C SER A 678 22.21 1.28 -22.46
N ASN A 679 22.45 0.31 -23.32
CA ASN A 679 22.09 -1.08 -23.08
C ASN A 679 23.28 -1.80 -22.44
N SER A 680 23.09 -2.30 -21.22
CA SER A 680 24.14 -2.95 -20.45
C SER A 680 23.62 -4.15 -19.68
N THR A 681 24.43 -5.20 -19.60
CA THR A 681 24.10 -6.41 -18.83
C THR A 681 24.02 -6.16 -17.32
N ALA A 682 24.50 -5.01 -16.82
CA ALA A 682 24.37 -4.64 -15.41
C ALA A 682 22.91 -4.50 -14.94
N ILE A 683 21.97 -4.33 -15.88
CA ILE A 683 20.54 -4.23 -15.54
C ILE A 683 19.96 -5.55 -15.00
N ALA A 684 20.60 -6.69 -15.26
CA ALA A 684 20.19 -7.99 -14.71
C ALA A 684 20.17 -8.00 -13.17
N GLU A 685 21.05 -7.24 -12.51
CA GLU A 685 21.03 -7.07 -11.05
C GLU A 685 19.69 -6.48 -10.55
N VAL A 686 19.07 -5.63 -11.37
CA VAL A 686 17.81 -4.95 -11.03
C VAL A 686 16.64 -5.93 -11.08
N PHE A 687 16.62 -6.82 -12.09
CA PHE A 687 15.63 -7.89 -12.20
C PHE A 687 15.77 -8.88 -11.04
N SER A 688 16.99 -9.30 -10.73
CA SER A 688 17.25 -10.31 -9.69
C SER A 688 16.78 -9.87 -8.30
N ARG A 689 16.86 -8.58 -7.99
CA ARG A 689 16.31 -8.03 -6.74
C ARG A 689 14.79 -8.11 -6.65
N ILE A 690 14.09 -7.91 -7.77
CA ILE A 690 12.64 -8.02 -7.83
C ILE A 690 12.21 -9.48 -7.81
N ASP A 691 12.89 -10.34 -8.58
CA ASP A 691 12.66 -11.78 -8.59
C ASP A 691 12.82 -12.40 -7.22
N HIS A 692 13.88 -12.05 -6.49
CA HIS A 692 14.06 -12.53 -5.12
C HIS A 692 12.88 -12.16 -4.21
N LYS A 693 12.37 -10.93 -4.29
CA LYS A 693 11.20 -10.50 -3.50
C LYS A 693 9.91 -11.18 -3.96
N PHE A 694 9.73 -11.32 -5.26
CA PHE A 694 8.61 -12.05 -5.83
C PHE A 694 8.58 -13.48 -5.30
N ASP A 695 9.72 -14.19 -5.35
CA ASP A 695 9.86 -15.58 -4.90
C ASP A 695 9.57 -15.72 -3.40
N LEU A 696 10.03 -14.77 -2.59
CA LEU A 696 9.74 -14.75 -1.15
C LEU A 696 8.23 -14.67 -0.87
N MET A 697 7.50 -13.80 -1.57
CA MET A 697 6.05 -13.66 -1.38
C MET A 697 5.26 -14.83 -2.02
N TYR A 698 5.63 -15.21 -3.24
CA TYR A 698 4.92 -16.21 -4.04
C TYR A 698 5.11 -17.63 -3.49
N SER A 699 6.28 -17.95 -2.94
CA SER A 699 6.52 -19.24 -2.27
C SER A 699 5.55 -19.48 -1.11
N LYS A 700 5.07 -18.41 -0.49
CA LYS A 700 4.07 -18.44 0.57
C LYS A 700 2.65 -18.20 0.06
N ARG A 701 2.45 -17.89 -1.22
CA ARG A 701 1.17 -17.46 -1.83
C ARG A 701 0.53 -16.26 -1.11
N ALA A 702 1.33 -15.40 -0.48
CA ALA A 702 0.83 -14.19 0.16
C ALA A 702 0.22 -13.26 -0.91
N PHE A 703 -0.94 -12.67 -0.62
CA PHE A 703 -1.71 -11.73 -1.46
C PHE A 703 -2.20 -12.25 -2.84
N VAL A 704 -1.90 -13.49 -3.23
CA VAL A 704 -2.25 -14.05 -4.55
C VAL A 704 -3.78 -14.06 -4.79
N HIS A 705 -4.56 -14.33 -3.75
CA HIS A 705 -6.02 -14.37 -3.82
C HIS A 705 -6.67 -13.06 -4.28
N HIS A 706 -6.04 -11.90 -4.03
CA HIS A 706 -6.53 -10.60 -4.52
C HIS A 706 -6.45 -10.48 -6.04
N TYR A 707 -5.49 -11.15 -6.67
CA TYR A 707 -5.32 -11.15 -8.13
C TYR A 707 -6.26 -12.15 -8.78
N VAL A 708 -6.32 -13.37 -8.22
CA VAL A 708 -7.21 -14.44 -8.71
C VAL A 708 -8.69 -14.05 -8.55
N GLY A 709 -9.05 -13.39 -7.45
CA GLY A 709 -10.41 -12.88 -7.21
C GLY A 709 -10.88 -11.82 -8.22
N GLU A 710 -9.93 -11.17 -8.91
CA GLU A 710 -10.19 -10.18 -9.95
C GLU A 710 -10.14 -10.79 -11.37
N GLY A 711 -10.15 -12.12 -11.47
CA GLY A 711 -10.29 -12.85 -12.74
C GLY A 711 -8.99 -13.14 -13.48
N MET A 712 -7.84 -12.98 -12.82
CA MET A 712 -6.53 -13.41 -13.31
C MET A 712 -6.31 -14.90 -13.00
N GLU A 713 -5.72 -15.67 -13.91
CA GLU A 713 -5.37 -17.05 -13.62
C GLU A 713 -4.08 -17.12 -12.78
N GLU A 714 -4.04 -17.99 -11.77
CA GLU A 714 -2.85 -18.12 -10.91
C GLU A 714 -1.61 -18.57 -11.69
N GLY A 715 -1.80 -19.31 -12.80
CA GLY A 715 -0.71 -19.74 -13.68
C GLY A 715 0.11 -18.60 -14.27
N GLU A 716 -0.52 -17.43 -14.51
CA GLU A 716 0.14 -16.25 -15.09
C GLU A 716 1.29 -15.73 -14.22
N PHE A 717 1.22 -15.89 -12.89
CA PHE A 717 2.33 -15.55 -12.00
C PHE A 717 3.57 -16.39 -12.30
N SER A 718 3.37 -17.67 -12.56
CA SER A 718 4.47 -18.61 -12.81
C SER A 718 5.07 -18.36 -14.19
N GLU A 719 4.22 -18.11 -15.19
CA GLU A 719 4.64 -17.75 -16.55
C GLU A 719 5.45 -16.45 -16.57
N ALA A 720 4.94 -15.38 -15.96
CA ALA A 720 5.65 -14.11 -15.90
C ALA A 720 7.00 -14.21 -15.17
N ARG A 721 7.07 -15.04 -14.12
CA ARG A 721 8.30 -15.31 -13.37
C ARG A 721 9.30 -16.12 -14.18
N GLU A 722 8.85 -17.12 -14.93
CA GLU A 722 9.69 -17.92 -15.83
C GLU A 722 10.27 -17.07 -16.97
N ASP A 723 9.46 -16.17 -17.53
CA ASP A 723 9.91 -15.25 -18.57
C ASP A 723 10.98 -14.27 -18.08
N LEU A 724 10.81 -13.75 -16.86
CA LEU A 724 11.80 -12.87 -16.25
C LEU A 724 13.08 -13.64 -15.90
N ALA A 725 12.98 -14.88 -15.41
CA ALA A 725 14.13 -15.77 -15.21
C ALA A 725 14.91 -16.01 -16.53
N ALA A 726 14.16 -16.26 -17.62
CA ALA A 726 14.75 -16.45 -18.93
C ALA A 726 15.43 -15.16 -19.43
N LEU A 727 14.83 -13.99 -19.17
CA LEU A 727 15.45 -12.69 -19.48
C LEU A 727 16.75 -12.48 -18.70
N GLU A 728 16.80 -12.81 -17.40
CA GLU A 728 18.04 -12.73 -16.61
C GLU A 728 19.13 -13.59 -17.23
N LYS A 729 18.80 -14.82 -17.61
CA LYS A 729 19.70 -15.75 -18.28
C LYS A 729 20.18 -15.22 -19.63
N ASP A 730 19.31 -14.58 -20.41
CA ASP A 730 19.68 -13.92 -21.67
C ASP A 730 20.77 -12.85 -21.44
N TYR A 731 20.64 -12.04 -20.39
CA TYR A 731 21.67 -11.04 -20.03
C TYR A 731 22.98 -11.66 -19.50
N GLU A 732 22.89 -12.75 -18.74
CA GLU A 732 24.07 -13.49 -18.27
C GLU A 732 24.86 -14.11 -19.44
N GLU A 733 24.18 -14.74 -20.39
CA GLU A 733 24.79 -15.36 -21.56
C GLU A 733 25.56 -14.33 -22.40
N VAL A 734 24.94 -13.17 -22.67
CA VAL A 734 25.61 -12.05 -23.36
C VAL A 734 26.83 -11.53 -22.58
N GLY A 735 26.80 -11.61 -21.25
CA GLY A 735 27.92 -11.27 -20.38
C GLY A 735 29.09 -12.27 -20.43
N ILE A 736 28.78 -13.57 -20.60
CA ILE A 736 29.73 -14.70 -20.55
C ILE A 736 30.36 -15.02 -21.91
N GLU A 737 29.63 -14.92 -23.03
CA GLU A 737 30.12 -15.22 -24.39
C GLU A 737 31.42 -14.45 -24.77
N THR A 738 31.77 -13.43 -23.98
CA THR A 738 32.92 -12.55 -24.14
C THR A 738 34.05 -12.80 -23.12
N ALA A 739 33.99 -13.88 -22.32
CA ALA A 739 35.03 -14.26 -21.36
C ALA A 739 35.86 -15.47 -21.81
N GLU A 740 35.28 -16.38 -22.60
CA GLU A 740 35.92 -17.65 -22.96
C GLU A 740 37.06 -17.52 -23.97
N GLU A 741 37.05 -16.51 -24.87
CA GLU A 741 38.11 -16.35 -25.88
C GLU A 741 39.48 -15.98 -25.29
N MET A 742 39.52 -15.25 -24.16
CA MET A 742 40.79 -14.87 -23.50
C MET A 742 41.49 -16.03 -22.75
N SER A 743 40.80 -17.15 -22.54
CA SER A 743 41.36 -18.31 -21.81
C SER A 743 42.08 -19.32 -22.72
N SER A 744 42.02 -19.12 -24.05
CA SER A 744 42.52 -20.09 -25.04
C SER A 744 43.98 -19.88 -25.51
N GLU A 745 44.62 -18.77 -25.13
CA GLU A 745 46.05 -18.53 -25.42
C GLU A 745 46.89 -18.44 -24.15
N SER A 746 47.35 -19.60 -23.66
CA SER A 746 48.72 -19.88 -23.20
C SER A 746 48.77 -21.00 -22.14
N HIS A 747 49.25 -22.19 -22.52
CA HIS A 747 50.41 -22.90 -21.95
C HIS A 747 50.45 -24.39 -22.39
N PRO A 748 51.65 -25.01 -22.52
CA PRO A 748 51.83 -26.31 -23.16
C PRO A 748 51.50 -27.48 -22.24
N ARG A 749 51.17 -28.62 -22.86
CA ARG A 749 50.93 -29.92 -22.21
C ARG A 749 52.15 -30.39 -21.40
N GLU A 750 51.96 -30.65 -20.12
CA GLU A 750 52.80 -31.57 -19.34
C GLU A 750 51.97 -32.66 -18.64
N THR A 751 52.63 -33.81 -18.53
CA THR A 751 52.13 -35.17 -18.33
C THR A 751 51.72 -35.53 -16.91
N LYS A 752 50.69 -36.39 -16.80
CA LYS A 752 50.25 -37.10 -15.59
C LYS A 752 51.38 -37.90 -14.91
N THR A 753 51.46 -37.83 -13.58
CA THR A 753 51.94 -38.93 -12.73
C THR A 753 51.10 -39.06 -11.45
N ASP A 754 50.70 -40.31 -11.17
CA ASP A 754 49.98 -40.80 -9.99
C ASP A 754 50.81 -40.75 -8.71
N ILE A 755 50.24 -40.39 -7.55
CA ILE A 755 50.63 -40.93 -6.23
C ILE A 755 49.40 -41.05 -5.29
N ARG A 756 49.20 -42.26 -4.73
CA ARG A 756 48.21 -42.65 -3.70
C ARG A 756 48.52 -42.07 -2.30
N PRO A 757 47.55 -41.98 -1.37
CA PRO A 757 47.85 -41.95 0.06
C PRO A 757 47.65 -43.33 0.72
N THR A 758 48.57 -43.72 1.60
CA THR A 758 48.45 -44.87 2.52
C THR A 758 48.65 -44.45 3.97
N SER A 759 47.71 -44.92 4.81
CA SER A 759 47.84 -45.42 6.20
C SER A 759 48.35 -44.46 7.30
N ARG A 760 47.49 -44.07 8.25
CA ARG A 760 47.11 -44.71 9.54
C ARG A 760 47.99 -44.25 10.71
N CYS A 761 47.33 -43.81 11.79
CA CYS A 761 47.64 -44.22 13.16
C CYS A 761 46.34 -44.26 13.98
N ASP A 762 46.21 -45.36 14.72
CA ASP A 762 45.07 -45.80 15.53
C ASP A 762 44.91 -45.02 16.86
N ALA A 763 43.68 -44.98 17.38
CA ALA A 763 43.33 -45.47 18.74
C ALA A 763 41.86 -45.19 19.09
N GLN A 764 41.12 -46.25 19.47
CA GLN A 764 39.91 -46.22 20.31
C GLN A 764 40.25 -46.90 21.66
N PRO A 765 39.29 -47.14 22.59
CA PRO A 765 38.51 -46.22 23.42
C PRO A 765 38.67 -46.57 24.91
N ASN A 766 38.09 -45.82 25.86
CA ASN A 766 37.64 -46.41 27.14
C ASN A 766 36.65 -45.54 27.92
N SER A 767 35.86 -46.26 28.71
CA SER A 767 34.60 -45.98 29.38
C SER A 767 34.67 -45.34 30.78
N VAL A 768 33.61 -44.60 31.13
CA VAL A 768 32.81 -44.61 32.39
C VAL A 768 33.51 -44.52 33.77
N HIS A 769 33.27 -43.42 34.51
CA HIS A 769 32.60 -43.41 35.83
C HIS A 769 32.46 -42.00 36.47
N SER A 770 31.19 -41.65 36.81
CA SER A 770 30.69 -41.17 38.13
C SER A 770 31.40 -40.06 38.93
N ALA A 771 30.69 -38.93 39.13
CA ALA A 771 30.38 -38.29 40.44
C ALA A 771 29.45 -37.07 40.20
N ARG A 772 28.13 -37.10 40.47
CA ARG A 772 27.41 -36.78 41.73
C ARG A 772 27.95 -35.56 42.51
N GLY A 773 27.17 -34.47 42.47
CA GLY A 773 27.17 -33.37 43.44
C GLY A 773 25.78 -32.72 43.44
N ALA A 774 25.01 -32.94 44.50
CA ALA A 774 23.63 -32.51 44.68
C ALA A 774 23.55 -31.11 45.31
N ALA A 775 22.57 -30.30 44.89
CA ALA A 775 22.06 -29.18 45.68
C ALA A 775 20.52 -29.26 45.69
N LYS A 776 19.98 -29.45 46.89
CA LYS A 776 18.55 -29.55 47.22
C LYS A 776 17.91 -28.16 47.15
N MET A 777 16.75 -28.04 46.51
CA MET A 777 15.76 -27.01 46.85
C MET A 777 14.66 -27.68 47.67
N ASN A 778 14.59 -27.30 48.94
CA ASN A 778 13.53 -27.70 49.86
C ASN A 778 12.24 -26.99 49.45
N ALA A 779 11.17 -27.76 49.31
CA ALA A 779 9.81 -27.29 49.45
C ALA A 779 9.56 -27.05 50.94
N ASP A 780 9.00 -25.90 51.29
CA ASP A 780 8.23 -25.72 52.52
C ASP A 780 6.84 -25.17 52.16
N PRO A 781 5.76 -25.65 52.81
CA PRO A 781 4.39 -25.32 52.47
C PRO A 781 3.84 -24.31 53.48
N GLU A 782 3.62 -23.06 53.06
CA GLU A 782 2.75 -22.15 53.81
C GLU A 782 1.55 -21.76 52.94
N GLY A 783 0.40 -22.34 53.31
CA GLY A 783 -0.89 -21.96 52.79
C GLY A 783 -1.23 -20.53 53.22
N HIS A 784 -1.22 -19.63 52.26
CA HIS A 784 -2.03 -18.42 52.33
C HIS A 784 -3.28 -18.66 51.50
N LYS A 785 -4.38 -18.96 52.20
CA LYS A 785 -5.73 -18.78 51.70
C LYS A 785 -5.90 -17.31 51.37
N ILE A 786 -5.65 -16.92 50.12
CA ILE A 786 -6.24 -15.72 49.56
C ILE A 786 -7.66 -16.12 49.20
N SER A 787 -8.58 -15.83 50.13
CA SER A 787 -9.99 -15.72 49.81
C SER A 787 -10.12 -14.68 48.71
N GLN A 788 -10.34 -15.13 47.47
CA GLN A 788 -10.92 -14.30 46.43
C GLN A 788 -12.32 -13.91 46.89
N GLU A 789 -12.42 -12.77 47.58
CA GLU A 789 -13.68 -12.04 47.61
C GLU A 789 -13.92 -11.57 46.18
N ALA A 790 -14.81 -12.27 45.47
CA ALA A 790 -15.41 -11.78 44.25
C ALA A 790 -16.05 -10.42 44.58
N ALA A 791 -15.43 -9.35 44.10
CA ALA A 791 -16.03 -8.03 44.17
C ALA A 791 -17.36 -8.06 43.39
N PRO A 792 -18.44 -7.47 43.92
CA PRO A 792 -19.69 -7.40 43.19
C PRO A 792 -19.49 -6.60 41.91
N VAL A 793 -19.64 -7.27 40.76
CA VAL A 793 -19.73 -6.64 39.45
C VAL A 793 -20.98 -5.74 39.47
N PRO A 794 -20.89 -4.44 39.17
CA PRO A 794 -22.07 -3.58 39.10
C PRO A 794 -22.99 -4.05 37.96
N GLU A 795 -24.28 -4.17 38.27
CA GLU A 795 -25.36 -4.50 37.34
C GLU A 795 -25.49 -3.47 36.18
N ALA A 796 -25.92 -4.01 35.03
CA ALA A 796 -26.54 -3.36 33.87
C ALA A 796 -25.74 -2.28 33.11
N GLY A 797 -25.02 -2.72 32.09
CA GLY A 797 -24.60 -1.89 30.97
C GLY A 797 -24.17 -2.80 29.83
N GLU A 798 -25.03 -3.00 28.84
CA GLU A 798 -24.73 -3.87 27.70
C GLU A 798 -23.81 -3.16 26.68
N PHE A 799 -23.21 -3.95 25.79
CA PHE A 799 -22.36 -3.46 24.72
C PHE A 799 -23.20 -2.65 23.72
N SER A 800 -23.05 -1.32 23.72
CA SER A 800 -23.73 -0.41 22.79
C SER A 800 -22.86 0.79 22.42
N PRO A 801 -21.64 0.58 21.87
CA PRO A 801 -20.80 1.70 21.41
C PRO A 801 -21.46 2.46 20.26
N ASP A 802 -22.39 1.84 19.53
CA ASP A 802 -23.01 2.40 18.33
C ASP A 802 -23.64 3.77 18.59
N ILE A 803 -24.34 3.95 19.71
CA ILE A 803 -24.97 5.23 20.07
C ILE A 803 -23.91 6.32 20.27
N LEU A 804 -22.82 5.97 20.96
CA LEU A 804 -21.71 6.90 21.24
C LEU A 804 -20.90 7.21 19.98
N CYS A 805 -20.79 6.26 19.05
CA CYS A 805 -20.22 6.49 17.72
C CYS A 805 -21.04 7.54 16.96
N TRP A 806 -22.38 7.39 16.93
CA TRP A 806 -23.25 8.35 16.26
C TRP A 806 -23.27 9.72 16.95
N GLU A 807 -23.19 9.77 18.28
CA GLU A 807 -22.99 11.01 19.03
C GLU A 807 -21.70 11.72 18.59
N LEU A 808 -20.57 10.99 18.52
CA LEU A 808 -19.31 11.55 18.03
C LEU A 808 -19.39 12.02 16.58
N PHE A 809 -20.02 11.23 15.68
CA PHE A 809 -20.19 11.63 14.28
C PHE A 809 -21.03 12.90 14.16
N CYS A 810 -22.14 12.99 14.89
CA CYS A 810 -22.95 14.21 14.95
C CYS A 810 -22.15 15.41 15.44
N LEU A 811 -21.37 15.25 16.51
CA LEU A 811 -20.53 16.33 17.07
C LEU A 811 -19.44 16.77 16.09
N GLU A 812 -18.80 15.85 15.37
CA GLU A 812 -17.75 16.16 14.40
C GLU A 812 -18.28 16.88 13.16
N HIS A 813 -19.50 16.56 12.71
CA HIS A 813 -20.17 17.20 11.58
C HIS A 813 -21.06 18.39 11.99
N GLY A 814 -21.19 18.70 13.29
CA GLY A 814 -22.03 19.78 13.80
C GLY A 814 -23.54 19.55 13.67
N ILE A 815 -23.96 18.29 13.51
CA ILE A 815 -25.37 17.88 13.42
C ILE A 815 -25.95 17.82 14.84
N GLN A 816 -27.10 18.45 15.04
CA GLN A 816 -27.79 18.44 16.34
C GLN A 816 -28.44 17.08 16.60
N PRO A 817 -28.77 16.74 17.87
CA PRO A 817 -29.42 15.47 18.21
C PRO A 817 -30.76 15.18 17.53
N ASP A 818 -31.39 16.19 16.93
CA ASP A 818 -32.63 16.08 16.14
C ASP A 818 -32.39 15.90 14.62
N GLY A 819 -31.12 15.86 14.19
CA GLY A 819 -30.70 15.73 12.80
C GLY A 819 -30.66 17.05 12.02
N GLN A 820 -30.87 18.20 12.68
CA GLN A 820 -30.80 19.53 12.04
C GLN A 820 -29.37 20.09 12.08
N MET A 821 -29.00 20.85 11.05
CA MET A 821 -27.77 21.65 11.07
C MET A 821 -28.09 23.10 11.45
N PRO A 822 -27.29 23.75 12.33
CA PRO A 822 -27.49 25.16 12.68
C PRO A 822 -27.27 26.10 11.49
N SER A 823 -28.17 27.07 11.27
CA SER A 823 -28.17 27.99 10.12
C SER A 823 -26.95 28.91 10.00
N ASP A 824 -26.18 29.11 11.08
CA ASP A 824 -25.03 30.02 11.15
C ASP A 824 -23.65 29.34 11.02
N LYS A 825 -23.61 28.02 10.82
CA LYS A 825 -22.36 27.28 10.65
C LYS A 825 -22.23 26.73 9.23
N THR A 826 -21.76 27.57 8.32
CA THR A 826 -20.90 27.16 7.20
C THR A 826 -19.52 26.74 7.72
N ILE A 827 -19.47 25.85 8.73
CA ILE A 827 -18.20 25.26 9.17
C ILE A 827 -17.91 24.12 8.20
N GLY A 828 -17.02 24.42 7.25
CA GLY A 828 -16.63 23.53 6.15
C GLY A 828 -17.35 23.90 4.87
N GLY A 829 -16.82 24.85 4.12
CA GLY A 829 -17.23 25.00 2.73
C GLY A 829 -16.79 23.77 1.94
N GLY A 830 -17.70 23.16 1.18
CA GLY A 830 -17.35 22.20 0.12
C GLY A 830 -17.85 20.77 0.31
N ASP A 831 -17.66 20.15 1.47
CA ASP A 831 -17.59 18.68 1.45
C ASP A 831 -18.92 17.94 1.70
N ASP A 832 -19.39 17.24 0.67
CA ASP A 832 -20.44 16.19 0.70
C ASP A 832 -20.07 14.96 1.58
N ALA A 833 -18.96 14.99 2.33
CA ALA A 833 -18.36 13.84 3.00
C ALA A 833 -19.20 13.23 4.14
N PHE A 834 -20.17 13.97 4.69
CA PHE A 834 -21.14 13.42 5.65
C PHE A 834 -22.19 12.50 4.99
N ASN A 835 -22.40 12.60 3.66
CA ASN A 835 -23.36 11.75 2.93
C ASN A 835 -22.97 10.26 2.94
N THR A 836 -21.71 9.94 3.25
CA THR A 836 -21.21 8.58 3.43
C THR A 836 -21.97 7.84 4.53
N PHE A 837 -22.23 8.50 5.67
CA PHE A 837 -22.90 7.90 6.83
C PHE A 837 -24.30 8.48 7.09
N PHE A 838 -24.63 9.64 6.54
CA PHE A 838 -25.94 10.28 6.69
C PHE A 838 -26.69 10.32 5.36
N SER A 839 -28.03 10.35 5.46
CA SER A 839 -28.94 10.58 4.35
C SER A 839 -29.74 11.84 4.64
N GLU A 840 -29.78 12.77 3.71
CA GLU A 840 -30.61 13.97 3.83
C GLU A 840 -32.05 13.65 3.40
N THR A 841 -32.99 13.93 4.28
CA THR A 841 -34.43 13.87 3.95
C THR A 841 -34.85 15.13 3.20
N GLY A 842 -35.93 15.06 2.41
CA GLY A 842 -36.44 16.25 1.67
C GLY A 842 -36.86 17.44 2.55
N ALA A 843 -36.83 17.31 3.88
CA ALA A 843 -37.05 18.39 4.84
C ALA A 843 -35.74 18.99 5.42
N GLY A 844 -34.58 18.65 4.86
CA GLY A 844 -33.26 19.14 5.30
C GLY A 844 -32.70 18.47 6.57
N LYS A 845 -33.36 17.41 7.05
CA LYS A 845 -32.93 16.65 8.22
C LYS A 845 -32.03 15.50 7.81
N HIS A 846 -30.92 15.34 8.53
CA HIS A 846 -29.92 14.30 8.31
C HIS A 846 -30.21 13.09 9.20
N VAL A 847 -30.34 11.91 8.58
CA VAL A 847 -30.66 10.64 9.24
C VAL A 847 -29.53 9.63 9.00
N PRO A 848 -28.99 8.97 10.03
CA PRO A 848 -27.98 7.92 9.91
C PRO A 848 -28.36 6.81 8.92
N ARG A 849 -27.40 6.33 8.14
CA ARG A 849 -27.50 5.13 7.30
C ARG A 849 -27.13 3.88 8.10
N CYS A 850 -27.91 3.58 9.14
CA CYS A 850 -27.68 2.40 9.99
C CYS A 850 -28.97 1.61 10.23
N VAL A 851 -28.80 0.34 10.60
CA VAL A 851 -29.86 -0.50 11.18
C VAL A 851 -29.32 -0.98 12.52
N MET A 852 -30.04 -0.69 13.60
CA MET A 852 -29.75 -1.20 14.94
C MET A 852 -30.71 -2.33 15.23
N VAL A 853 -30.16 -3.48 15.64
CA VAL A 853 -30.93 -4.68 15.89
C VAL A 853 -30.50 -5.26 17.21
N ASP A 854 -31.47 -5.46 18.09
CA ASP A 854 -31.28 -6.27 19.29
C ASP A 854 -32.48 -7.21 19.46
N LEU A 855 -32.23 -8.42 19.92
CA LEU A 855 -33.28 -9.36 20.30
C LEU A 855 -33.91 -8.94 21.63
N GLU A 856 -33.14 -8.29 22.50
CA GLU A 856 -33.63 -7.70 23.73
C GLU A 856 -34.14 -6.26 23.50
N PRO A 857 -35.37 -5.92 23.92
CA PRO A 857 -35.95 -4.60 23.66
C PRO A 857 -35.29 -3.46 24.44
N THR A 858 -34.63 -3.74 25.57
CA THR A 858 -34.08 -2.75 26.52
C THR A 858 -33.09 -1.79 25.85
N VAL A 859 -32.10 -2.32 25.12
CA VAL A 859 -31.05 -1.54 24.45
C VAL A 859 -31.62 -0.59 23.38
N VAL A 860 -32.51 -1.10 22.53
CA VAL A 860 -33.12 -0.28 21.46
C VAL A 860 -34.10 0.73 22.04
N ASP A 861 -34.78 0.41 23.15
CA ASP A 861 -35.68 1.33 23.83
C ASP A 861 -34.94 2.48 24.52
N GLU A 862 -33.69 2.29 24.96
CA GLU A 862 -32.82 3.38 25.42
C GLU A 862 -32.57 4.40 24.29
N VAL A 863 -32.38 3.94 23.05
CA VAL A 863 -32.26 4.85 21.88
C VAL A 863 -33.57 5.58 21.61
N ARG A 864 -34.71 4.87 21.69
CA ARG A 864 -36.05 5.45 21.44
C ARG A 864 -36.45 6.49 22.49
N THR A 865 -35.89 6.41 23.70
CA THR A 865 -36.20 7.32 24.80
C THR A 865 -35.09 8.34 25.09
N GLY A 866 -33.88 8.11 24.57
CA GLY A 866 -32.70 8.93 24.79
C GLY A 866 -32.68 10.27 24.03
N THR A 867 -31.58 11.01 24.21
CA THR A 867 -31.36 12.35 23.63
C THR A 867 -31.45 12.35 22.11
N TYR A 868 -30.94 11.30 21.46
CA TYR A 868 -30.89 11.14 20.01
C TYR A 868 -32.11 10.42 19.40
N ARG A 869 -33.21 10.25 20.15
CA ARG A 869 -34.42 9.56 19.67
C ARG A 869 -35.01 10.11 18.36
N GLN A 870 -34.76 11.39 18.09
CA GLN A 870 -35.24 12.04 16.86
C GLN A 870 -34.26 11.86 15.71
N LEU A 871 -33.01 11.49 15.93
CA LEU A 871 -32.01 11.31 14.89
C LEU A 871 -32.32 10.10 14.00
N PHE A 872 -32.66 8.96 14.62
CA PHE A 872 -32.87 7.69 13.93
C PHE A 872 -34.28 7.55 13.37
N HIS A 873 -34.40 6.90 12.21
CA HIS A 873 -35.71 6.56 11.68
C HIS A 873 -36.29 5.35 12.45
N PRO A 874 -37.58 5.34 12.84
CA PRO A 874 -38.16 4.23 13.61
C PRO A 874 -38.03 2.86 12.95
N GLU A 875 -38.04 2.81 11.60
CA GLU A 875 -37.84 1.55 10.85
C GLU A 875 -36.40 1.01 10.88
N GLN A 876 -35.43 1.81 11.34
CA GLN A 876 -34.03 1.40 11.52
C GLN A 876 -33.77 0.78 12.89
N LEU A 877 -34.71 0.89 13.83
CA LEU A 877 -34.60 0.42 15.21
C LEU A 877 -35.44 -0.84 15.40
N ILE A 878 -34.83 -2.01 15.21
CA ILE A 878 -35.51 -3.31 15.25
C ILE A 878 -35.23 -3.98 16.59
N SER A 879 -36.30 -4.32 17.31
CA SER A 879 -36.24 -4.99 18.60
C SER A 879 -36.98 -6.33 18.55
N GLY A 880 -36.39 -7.38 19.10
CA GLY A 880 -37.04 -8.66 19.29
C GLY A 880 -38.12 -8.65 20.37
N LYS A 881 -38.84 -9.78 20.46
CA LYS A 881 -39.83 -10.01 21.51
C LYS A 881 -39.26 -10.84 22.67
N GLU A 882 -38.21 -11.60 22.39
CA GLU A 882 -37.57 -12.54 23.30
C GLU A 882 -36.05 -12.38 23.21
N ASP A 883 -35.35 -12.67 24.31
CA ASP A 883 -33.90 -12.59 24.40
C ASP A 883 -33.19 -13.82 23.80
N ALA A 884 -31.91 -13.67 23.46
CA ALA A 884 -31.06 -14.82 23.09
C ALA A 884 -30.48 -15.55 24.31
N ALA A 885 -30.69 -15.05 25.53
CA ALA A 885 -30.20 -15.61 26.80
C ALA A 885 -28.71 -16.03 26.77
N ASN A 886 -27.85 -15.22 26.14
CA ASN A 886 -26.42 -15.50 25.95
C ASN A 886 -26.11 -16.82 25.22
N ASN A 887 -27.02 -17.35 24.40
CA ASN A 887 -26.83 -18.57 23.64
C ASN A 887 -26.76 -18.29 22.13
N PHE A 888 -25.62 -18.60 21.51
CA PHE A 888 -25.41 -18.46 20.06
C PHE A 888 -26.50 -19.19 19.25
N ALA A 889 -26.83 -20.44 19.61
CA ALA A 889 -27.77 -21.25 18.85
C ALA A 889 -29.18 -20.67 18.87
N ARG A 890 -29.59 -20.08 20.00
CA ARG A 890 -30.87 -19.38 20.11
C ARG A 890 -30.91 -18.12 19.24
N GLY A 891 -29.79 -17.37 19.22
CA GLY A 891 -29.64 -16.19 18.37
C GLY A 891 -29.58 -16.52 16.87
N HIS A 892 -29.05 -17.68 16.48
CA HIS A 892 -28.85 -18.05 15.09
C HIS A 892 -30.00 -18.90 14.51
N TYR A 893 -30.37 -19.99 15.17
CA TYR A 893 -31.28 -21.00 14.62
C TYR A 893 -32.75 -20.78 14.95
N THR A 894 -33.05 -20.10 16.07
CA THR A 894 -34.43 -19.89 16.54
C THR A 894 -34.83 -18.42 16.50
N ILE A 895 -34.63 -17.66 17.57
CA ILE A 895 -35.18 -16.32 17.74
C ILE A 895 -34.66 -15.33 16.69
N GLY A 896 -33.35 -15.34 16.38
CA GLY A 896 -32.82 -14.43 15.36
C GLY A 896 -33.28 -14.77 13.95
N LYS A 897 -33.53 -16.05 13.65
CA LYS A 897 -34.08 -16.49 12.37
C LYS A 897 -35.48 -15.92 12.11
N GLU A 898 -36.27 -15.64 13.15
CA GLU A 898 -37.59 -15.02 12.99
C GLU A 898 -37.50 -13.55 12.55
N ILE A 899 -36.39 -12.87 12.84
CA ILE A 899 -36.23 -11.41 12.66
C ILE A 899 -35.30 -11.09 11.48
N VAL A 900 -34.42 -12.01 11.08
CA VAL A 900 -33.40 -11.78 10.03
C VAL A 900 -34.00 -11.28 8.71
N ASP A 901 -35.13 -11.82 8.26
CA ASP A 901 -35.76 -11.41 6.99
C ASP A 901 -36.25 -9.96 7.04
N LEU A 902 -36.76 -9.52 8.20
CA LEU A 902 -37.17 -8.13 8.42
C LEU A 902 -35.95 -7.20 8.38
N VAL A 903 -34.85 -7.61 9.02
CA VAL A 903 -33.61 -6.83 9.07
C VAL A 903 -33.01 -6.69 7.67
N LEU A 904 -32.94 -7.78 6.90
CA LEU A 904 -32.42 -7.78 5.54
C LEU A 904 -33.24 -6.88 4.60
N ASP A 905 -34.58 -6.87 4.74
CA ASP A 905 -35.44 -5.95 3.98
C ASP A 905 -35.09 -4.47 4.28
N ARG A 906 -34.79 -4.14 5.55
CA ARG A 906 -34.34 -2.78 5.91
C ARG A 906 -32.96 -2.45 5.38
N ILE A 907 -32.03 -3.40 5.44
CA ILE A 907 -30.68 -3.22 4.88
C ILE A 907 -30.76 -2.99 3.37
N ARG A 908 -31.55 -3.79 2.63
CA ARG A 908 -31.74 -3.63 1.19
C ARG A 908 -32.28 -2.25 0.83
N LYS A 909 -33.30 -1.77 1.54
CA LYS A 909 -33.84 -0.40 1.34
C LYS A 909 -32.80 0.70 1.56
N LEU A 910 -31.93 0.56 2.56
CA LEU A 910 -30.85 1.52 2.78
C LEU A 910 -29.75 1.42 1.72
N ALA A 911 -29.39 0.19 1.33
CA ALA A 911 -28.42 -0.07 0.28
C ALA A 911 -28.86 0.51 -1.08
N ASP A 912 -30.14 0.38 -1.44
CA ASP A 912 -30.71 0.97 -2.65
C ASP A 912 -30.68 2.51 -2.65
N ASN A 913 -30.71 3.12 -1.45
CA ASN A 913 -30.59 4.57 -1.27
C ASN A 913 -29.13 5.06 -1.24
N CYS A 914 -28.14 4.16 -1.34
CA CYS A 914 -26.72 4.51 -1.42
C CYS A 914 -26.30 4.69 -2.88
N THR A 915 -26.43 5.93 -3.39
CA THR A 915 -26.00 6.35 -4.73
C THR A 915 -24.51 6.20 -4.98
#